data_AF-N6TRX7-F1
#
_entry.id   AF-N6TRX7-F1
#
_cell.length_a   1.000
_cell.length_b   1.000
_cell.length_c   1.000
_cell.angle_alpha   90.00
_cell.angle_beta   90.00
_cell.angle_gamma   90.00
#
_symmetry.space_group_name_H-M   'P 1'
#
loop_
_entity.id
_entity.type
_entity.pdbx_description
1 polymer ?
#
loop_
_entity_poly.entity_id
_entity_poly.type
_entity_poly.pdbx_seq_one_letter_code
_entity_poly.pdbx_strand_id
1 'polypeptide(L)'
;MLKVLLVGFLSLLCSITCEEFDVPAIYQLTEPVDHAEEPTWDIRKNILFYVDMHSGRIFSYNYNTTEVNYVTLDGDVTPVIPSQNDDNLLIVGLNRTVLAVEWDGTNELGEQKVLSHLAEEYPTSRVNEGKADKQGRLWIGTMGWENETTGAVDSDQGILYKITKNTLENATVEIAPVNISNGLAWNAANDKFYYIDSLSLVIAEYDYNDTLGTISNRRVAFDVRDYPELAGHPDGMTIDEDDNLWVAMYYGGVVLKVNPTNGTLLQVLALPARDVTSTMWGGPNLDILFVTTSRISLTDEEKLIYPAAGSLFAVTNLKTKGRPVGADFDVPALYQLTEPVDHSEEPTWDGRKNILFYVDIHSGRIFSYNYNTTEVNYITLDGDVTPVVPAVNNSLLIVGLNRSVLAVEWDGTNELGEQKVLANISEEFPTSRVNDGKADKEGRLWIGTMGYENITAGTVVPNAGIFYKITKDTLEDPTVEIAPVNVSNGLAWNAANDKFYYVDSPTRLIASYDYNDTLGTISNRQVAFDMRDHPELAGHPDGMTIDEDDNLWVALAKGGAVLKINPTNGTLLQVIALPARDITSTMWGGPDLDILFVTTSRIALTDDEKLIYPAAGSLFAITNLKTKGRPVFNADLVDSI
;
A
#
# COMPACT_ATOMS: atom_id res chain seq x y z
N MET A 1 7.94 -54.69 -2.38
CA MET A 1 8.27 -54.78 -0.95
C MET A 1 8.59 -53.35 -0.52
N LEU A 2 7.74 -52.74 0.32
CA LEU A 2 7.71 -51.33 0.83
C LEU A 2 7.55 -50.21 -0.22
N LYS A 3 6.33 -49.69 -0.50
CA LYS A 3 5.61 -48.53 0.12
C LYS A 3 6.43 -47.22 0.00
N VAL A 4 6.01 -46.20 -0.74
CA VAL A 4 4.84 -45.34 -0.46
C VAL A 4 4.14 -44.87 -1.76
N LEU A 5 2.82 -44.98 -1.74
CA LEU A 5 1.84 -44.33 -2.61
C LEU A 5 1.08 -43.33 -1.71
N LEU A 6 0.46 -42.31 -2.32
CA LEU A 6 -0.61 -41.41 -1.81
C LEU A 6 -0.18 -39.99 -1.35
N VAL A 7 -0.48 -38.98 -2.18
CA VAL A 7 -1.20 -37.77 -1.74
C VAL A 7 -2.20 -37.41 -2.83
N GLY A 8 -3.45 -37.75 -2.58
CA GLY A 8 -4.59 -37.57 -3.46
C GLY A 8 -5.77 -38.23 -2.76
N PHE A 9 -6.28 -37.55 -1.73
CA PHE A 9 -7.61 -37.70 -1.10
C PHE A 9 -7.57 -36.96 0.25
N LEU A 10 -8.16 -35.77 0.30
CA LEU A 10 -8.68 -35.15 1.53
C LEU A 10 -9.85 -34.23 1.17
N SER A 11 -10.87 -34.83 0.57
CA SER A 11 -12.24 -34.32 0.58
C SER A 11 -13.06 -35.26 1.48
N LEU A 12 -13.65 -34.69 2.54
CA LEU A 12 -14.51 -35.29 3.58
C LEU A 12 -13.81 -36.10 4.68
N LEU A 13 -13.53 -35.46 5.82
CA LEU A 13 -14.18 -35.75 7.13
C LEU A 13 -13.58 -34.87 8.25
N CYS A 14 -14.45 -34.45 9.17
CA CYS A 14 -14.22 -33.71 10.42
C CYS A 14 -14.08 -32.18 10.33
N SER A 15 -15.20 -31.55 10.68
CA SER A 15 -15.29 -30.36 11.53
C SER A 15 -14.20 -30.35 12.62
N ILE A 16 -13.09 -29.70 12.31
CA ILE A 16 -12.06 -29.26 13.24
C ILE A 16 -11.94 -27.77 12.95
N THR A 17 -12.06 -26.97 14.00
CA THR A 17 -11.84 -25.52 13.97
C THR A 17 -10.54 -25.21 13.25
N CYS A 18 -10.58 -24.28 12.30
CA CYS A 18 -9.45 -23.84 11.50
C CYS A 18 -8.43 -23.16 12.43
N GLU A 19 -7.53 -23.93 13.03
CA GLU A 19 -6.21 -23.42 13.41
C GLU A 19 -5.43 -23.26 12.11
N GLU A 20 -5.03 -22.02 11.82
CA GLU A 20 -4.24 -21.65 10.65
C GLU A 20 -2.94 -22.47 10.63
N PHE A 21 -2.71 -23.23 9.56
CA PHE A 21 -1.43 -23.88 9.36
C PHE A 21 -0.38 -22.83 8.99
N ASP A 22 0.67 -22.73 9.79
CA ASP A 22 1.79 -21.78 9.69
C ASP A 22 2.80 -22.13 8.56
N VAL A 23 2.30 -22.59 7.40
CA VAL A 23 3.11 -23.05 6.26
C VAL A 23 2.82 -22.23 5.00
N PRO A 24 3.82 -22.02 4.12
CA PRO A 24 3.59 -21.38 2.83
C PRO A 24 2.48 -22.07 2.04
N ALA A 25 1.53 -21.30 1.52
CA ALA A 25 0.44 -21.80 0.69
C ALA A 25 0.68 -21.40 -0.78
N ILE A 26 0.53 -22.36 -1.69
CA ILE A 26 0.82 -22.17 -3.12
C ILE A 26 -0.48 -22.36 -3.91
N TYR A 27 -0.84 -21.36 -4.69
CA TYR A 27 -2.05 -21.33 -5.51
C TYR A 27 -1.67 -21.17 -6.98
N GLN A 28 -2.21 -22.03 -7.85
CA GLN A 28 -2.19 -21.79 -9.29
C GLN A 28 -3.25 -20.73 -9.61
N LEU A 29 -2.86 -19.65 -10.28
CA LEU A 29 -3.76 -18.53 -10.60
C LEU A 29 -4.28 -18.59 -12.03
N THR A 30 -3.49 -19.13 -12.95
CA THR A 30 -3.82 -19.09 -14.39
C THR A 30 -3.72 -20.46 -15.03
N GLU A 31 -4.40 -20.62 -16.16
CA GLU A 31 -4.13 -21.75 -17.05
C GLU A 31 -2.68 -21.72 -17.54
N PRO A 32 -2.07 -22.89 -17.81
CA PRO A 32 -0.67 -22.93 -18.24
C PRO A 32 -0.48 -22.47 -19.68
N VAL A 33 0.48 -21.56 -19.88
CA VAL A 33 1.03 -21.17 -21.19
C VAL A 33 2.31 -21.95 -21.47
N ASP A 34 3.03 -21.68 -22.57
CA ASP A 34 4.23 -22.45 -22.91
C ASP A 34 5.46 -21.98 -22.11
N HIS A 35 5.66 -20.66 -21.99
CA HIS A 35 6.78 -20.09 -21.25
C HIS A 35 6.39 -18.80 -20.52
N ALA A 36 5.80 -18.93 -19.32
CA ALA A 36 5.49 -17.75 -18.50
C ALA A 36 6.78 -17.16 -17.90
N GLU A 37 7.00 -15.86 -18.03
CA GLU A 37 8.23 -15.20 -17.58
C GLU A 37 7.98 -13.76 -17.11
N GLU A 38 8.98 -13.17 -16.45
CA GLU A 38 9.07 -11.77 -16.04
C GLU A 38 7.80 -11.17 -15.41
N PRO A 39 7.32 -11.73 -14.28
CA PRO A 39 6.21 -11.13 -13.56
C PRO A 39 6.63 -9.76 -13.01
N THR A 40 5.85 -8.73 -13.29
CA THR A 40 6.05 -7.38 -12.77
C THR A 40 4.77 -6.83 -12.18
N TRP A 41 4.82 -6.41 -10.92
CA TRP A 41 3.66 -5.90 -10.18
C TRP A 41 3.52 -4.39 -10.33
N ASP A 42 2.34 -3.94 -10.78
CA ASP A 42 1.94 -2.54 -10.74
C ASP A 42 1.02 -2.29 -9.53
N ILE A 43 1.62 -1.80 -8.45
CA ILE A 43 0.93 -1.50 -7.18
C ILE A 43 -0.17 -0.44 -7.34
N ARG A 44 -0.07 0.45 -8.34
CA ARG A 44 -1.06 1.52 -8.55
C ARG A 44 -2.41 0.97 -9.02
N LYS A 45 -2.36 -0.17 -9.72
CA LYS A 45 -3.52 -0.81 -10.36
C LYS A 45 -3.92 -2.13 -9.72
N ASN A 46 -3.09 -2.68 -8.83
CA ASN A 46 -3.16 -4.07 -8.39
C ASN A 46 -3.18 -5.07 -9.56
N ILE A 47 -2.32 -4.82 -10.56
CA ILE A 47 -2.18 -5.67 -11.74
C ILE A 47 -0.78 -6.27 -11.77
N LEU A 48 -0.70 -7.57 -12.00
CA LEU A 48 0.55 -8.25 -12.35
C LEU A 48 0.64 -8.37 -13.88
N PHE A 49 1.68 -7.85 -14.48
CA PHE A 49 2.03 -8.13 -15.87
C PHE A 49 3.02 -9.29 -15.94
N TYR A 50 2.92 -10.14 -16.95
CA TYR A 50 3.90 -11.20 -17.25
C TYR A 50 3.80 -11.56 -18.73
N VAL A 51 4.70 -12.40 -19.25
CA VAL A 51 4.72 -12.74 -20.68
C VAL A 51 4.58 -14.23 -20.92
N ASP A 52 4.08 -14.63 -22.10
CA ASP A 52 4.34 -15.94 -22.71
C ASP A 52 5.28 -15.70 -23.90
N MET A 53 6.58 -15.84 -23.63
CA MET A 53 7.64 -15.21 -24.43
C MET A 53 7.54 -15.56 -25.92
N HIS A 54 7.60 -16.85 -26.26
CA HIS A 54 7.64 -17.31 -27.65
C HIS A 54 6.32 -17.16 -28.40
N SER A 55 5.20 -17.07 -27.67
CA SER A 55 3.88 -16.79 -28.25
C SER A 55 3.67 -15.30 -28.52
N GLY A 56 4.62 -14.44 -28.12
CA GLY A 56 4.51 -12.99 -28.27
C GLY A 56 3.43 -12.37 -27.37
N ARG A 57 2.96 -13.07 -26.33
CA ARG A 57 1.83 -12.59 -25.51
C ARG A 57 2.31 -11.86 -24.27
N ILE A 58 1.67 -10.72 -24.01
CA ILE A 58 1.81 -9.97 -22.76
C ILE A 58 0.49 -10.11 -22.01
N PHE A 59 0.56 -10.62 -20.80
CA PHE A 59 -0.58 -10.86 -19.93
C PHE A 59 -0.70 -9.76 -18.87
N SER A 60 -1.93 -9.52 -18.45
CA SER A 60 -2.28 -8.80 -17.23
C SER A 60 -3.14 -9.73 -16.37
N TYR A 61 -2.81 -9.84 -15.08
CA TYR A 61 -3.63 -10.47 -14.07
C TYR A 61 -4.08 -9.40 -13.08
N ASN A 62 -5.39 -9.14 -13.02
CA ASN A 62 -5.97 -8.19 -12.09
C ASN A 62 -6.24 -8.88 -10.76
N TYR A 63 -5.54 -8.48 -9.70
CA TYR A 63 -5.68 -9.11 -8.39
C TYR A 63 -7.08 -8.93 -7.79
N ASN A 64 -7.70 -7.77 -8.00
CA ASN A 64 -9.00 -7.45 -7.40
C ASN A 64 -10.15 -8.24 -8.06
N THR A 65 -10.09 -8.43 -9.39
CA THR A 65 -11.17 -9.10 -10.14
C THR A 65 -10.85 -10.54 -10.48
N THR A 66 -9.59 -10.96 -10.36
CA THR A 66 -9.02 -12.23 -10.83
C THR A 66 -9.07 -12.43 -12.35
N GLU A 67 -9.41 -11.38 -13.10
CA GLU A 67 -9.42 -11.42 -14.57
C GLU A 67 -8.01 -11.49 -15.14
N VAL A 68 -7.86 -12.26 -16.22
CA VAL A 68 -6.62 -12.38 -16.98
C VAL A 68 -6.90 -11.94 -18.42
N ASN A 69 -6.19 -10.91 -18.88
CA ASN A 69 -6.23 -10.46 -20.26
C ASN A 69 -4.86 -10.63 -20.91
N TYR A 70 -4.82 -10.64 -22.24
CA TYR A 70 -3.55 -10.60 -22.96
C TYR A 70 -3.68 -9.89 -24.31
N VAL A 71 -2.55 -9.36 -24.75
CA VAL A 71 -2.32 -8.82 -26.09
C VAL A 71 -1.15 -9.57 -26.73
N THR A 72 -0.98 -9.45 -28.04
CA THR A 72 0.06 -10.18 -28.79
C THR A 72 0.87 -9.23 -29.66
N LEU A 73 2.19 -9.38 -29.61
CA LEU A 73 3.16 -8.79 -30.51
C LEU A 73 3.79 -9.88 -31.40
N ASP A 74 4.33 -9.49 -32.55
CA ASP A 74 4.95 -10.42 -33.49
C ASP A 74 6.44 -10.61 -33.17
N GLY A 75 6.75 -11.63 -32.35
CA GLY A 75 8.10 -12.01 -31.95
C GLY A 75 8.21 -12.43 -30.49
N ASP A 76 9.43 -12.74 -30.05
CA ASP A 76 9.71 -13.08 -28.65
C ASP A 76 9.56 -11.84 -27.76
N VAL A 77 8.71 -11.91 -26.74
CA VAL A 77 8.47 -10.79 -25.81
C VAL A 77 9.04 -11.06 -24.43
N THR A 78 9.97 -10.22 -23.98
CA THR A 78 10.48 -10.16 -22.61
C THR A 78 11.49 -9.00 -22.51
N PRO A 79 11.55 -8.21 -21.43
CA PRO A 79 10.62 -8.19 -20.28
C PRO A 79 9.36 -7.35 -20.57
N VAL A 80 8.45 -7.27 -19.60
CA VAL A 80 7.36 -6.28 -19.55
C VAL A 80 7.50 -5.44 -18.26
N ILE A 81 7.62 -4.12 -18.41
CA ILE A 81 7.85 -3.19 -17.29
C ILE A 81 6.82 -2.05 -17.38
N PRO A 82 5.92 -1.88 -16.39
CA PRO A 82 4.97 -0.77 -16.40
C PRO A 82 5.67 0.58 -16.19
N SER A 83 5.21 1.60 -16.92
CA SER A 83 5.70 2.98 -16.78
C SER A 83 5.27 3.58 -15.45
N GLN A 84 6.19 4.25 -14.76
CA GLN A 84 5.91 4.91 -13.48
C GLN A 84 4.97 6.13 -13.57
N ASN A 85 4.92 6.79 -14.73
CA ASN A 85 4.23 8.09 -14.88
C ASN A 85 3.01 8.04 -15.80
N ASP A 86 2.77 6.88 -16.42
CA ASP A 86 1.65 6.68 -17.31
C ASP A 86 1.09 5.29 -17.05
N ASP A 87 -0.15 5.26 -16.60
CA ASP A 87 -0.86 4.06 -16.26
C ASP A 87 -1.01 3.13 -17.48
N ASN A 88 -1.06 3.67 -18.69
CA ASN A 88 -1.33 2.91 -19.90
C ASN A 88 -0.08 2.67 -20.74
N LEU A 89 1.12 2.93 -20.21
CA LEU A 89 2.36 2.73 -20.95
C LEU A 89 3.18 1.59 -20.35
N LEU A 90 3.58 0.63 -21.18
CA LEU A 90 4.48 -0.45 -20.83
C LEU A 90 5.78 -0.32 -21.64
N ILE A 91 6.89 -0.67 -21.01
CA ILE A 91 8.17 -0.88 -21.69
C ILE A 91 8.32 -2.38 -21.92
N VAL A 92 8.47 -2.78 -23.18
CA VAL A 92 8.45 -4.18 -23.58
C VAL A 92 9.70 -4.50 -24.38
N GLY A 93 10.43 -5.54 -24.03
CA GLY A 93 11.43 -6.09 -24.93
C GLY A 93 10.76 -6.96 -25.99
N LEU A 94 11.09 -6.73 -27.27
CA LEU A 94 10.60 -7.50 -28.40
C LEU A 94 11.79 -7.88 -29.29
N ASN A 95 12.10 -9.18 -29.39
CA ASN A 95 13.27 -9.71 -30.08
C ASN A 95 14.56 -9.03 -29.60
N ARG A 96 15.14 -8.11 -30.39
CA ARG A 96 16.33 -7.30 -30.05
C ARG A 96 16.02 -5.82 -29.85
N THR A 97 14.77 -5.47 -29.56
CA THR A 97 14.31 -4.09 -29.43
C THR A 97 13.67 -3.85 -28.08
N VAL A 98 13.75 -2.62 -27.60
CA VAL A 98 12.96 -2.14 -26.47
C VAL A 98 11.89 -1.21 -27.03
N LEU A 99 10.64 -1.48 -26.71
CA LEU A 99 9.46 -0.75 -27.15
C LEU A 99 8.83 0.01 -25.99
N ALA A 100 8.19 1.13 -26.29
CA ALA A 100 7.10 1.68 -25.50
C ALA A 100 5.79 1.25 -26.15
N VAL A 101 4.89 0.65 -25.37
CA VAL A 101 3.64 0.06 -25.83
C VAL A 101 2.51 0.63 -24.99
N GLU A 102 1.54 1.25 -25.63
CA GLU A 102 0.33 1.71 -24.96
C GLU A 102 -0.64 0.54 -24.75
N TRP A 103 -0.90 0.16 -23.50
CA TRP A 103 -1.90 -0.83 -23.12
C TRP A 103 -2.32 -0.67 -21.66
N ASP A 104 -3.63 -0.69 -21.41
CA ASP A 104 -4.22 -0.51 -20.08
C ASP A 104 -4.36 -1.81 -19.27
N GLY A 105 -4.07 -2.95 -19.89
CA GLY A 105 -4.23 -4.28 -19.29
C GLY A 105 -5.61 -4.92 -19.50
N THR A 106 -6.47 -4.41 -20.39
CA THR A 106 -7.84 -4.93 -20.58
C THR A 106 -8.26 -5.15 -22.03
N ASN A 107 -8.06 -4.15 -22.90
CA ASN A 107 -8.68 -4.12 -24.23
C ASN A 107 -7.66 -4.48 -25.34
N GLU A 108 -7.46 -3.56 -26.27
CA GLU A 108 -6.59 -3.69 -27.43
C GLU A 108 -5.26 -2.97 -27.22
N LEU A 109 -4.25 -3.40 -27.95
CA LEU A 109 -2.94 -2.78 -27.96
C LEU A 109 -3.00 -1.44 -28.73
N GLY A 110 -2.51 -0.39 -28.09
CA GLY A 110 -2.44 0.97 -28.63
C GLY A 110 -1.16 1.23 -29.42
N GLU A 111 -0.65 2.48 -29.36
CA GLU A 111 0.55 2.88 -30.09
C GLU A 111 1.78 2.09 -29.63
N GLN A 112 2.62 1.68 -30.60
CA GLN A 112 3.91 1.05 -30.35
C GLN A 112 5.03 1.93 -30.88
N LYS A 113 6.04 2.17 -30.05
CA LYS A 113 7.20 2.99 -30.41
C LYS A 113 8.49 2.27 -30.06
N VAL A 114 9.36 2.05 -31.04
CA VAL A 114 10.72 1.57 -30.79
C VAL A 114 11.51 2.63 -30.05
N LEU A 115 12.09 2.25 -28.91
CA LEU A 115 12.95 3.09 -28.08
C LEU A 115 14.43 2.78 -28.31
N SER A 116 14.79 1.51 -28.45
CA SER A 116 16.18 1.08 -28.58
C SER A 116 16.32 -0.19 -29.40
N HIS A 117 17.46 -0.33 -30.08
CA HIS A 117 17.92 -1.57 -30.71
C HIS A 117 19.15 -2.06 -29.95
N LEU A 118 19.16 -3.34 -29.59
CA LEU A 118 20.19 -3.94 -28.76
C LEU A 118 20.96 -5.05 -29.51
N ALA A 119 22.19 -5.30 -29.06
CA ALA A 119 23.04 -6.40 -29.51
C ALA A 119 23.12 -6.53 -31.04
N GLU A 120 23.43 -5.44 -31.74
CA GLU A 120 23.55 -5.45 -33.20
C GLU A 120 24.69 -6.35 -33.68
N GLU A 121 25.72 -6.55 -32.85
CA GLU A 121 26.83 -7.45 -33.08
C GLU A 121 26.43 -8.93 -33.05
N TYR A 122 25.31 -9.28 -32.42
CA TYR A 122 24.81 -10.65 -32.28
C TYR A 122 23.41 -10.77 -32.90
N PRO A 123 23.29 -10.91 -34.22
CA PRO A 123 22.02 -10.80 -34.92
C PRO A 123 21.00 -11.89 -34.56
N THR A 124 21.46 -13.00 -33.98
CA THR A 124 20.64 -14.13 -33.51
C THR A 124 20.36 -14.10 -32.01
N SER A 125 20.80 -13.05 -31.29
CA SER A 125 20.49 -12.85 -29.87
C SER A 125 19.04 -12.37 -29.67
N ARG A 126 18.58 -12.37 -28.43
CA ARG A 126 17.32 -11.73 -28.01
C ARG A 126 17.45 -11.07 -26.64
N VAL A 127 16.57 -10.12 -26.36
CA VAL A 127 16.31 -9.65 -25.00
C VAL A 127 15.77 -10.84 -24.20
N ASN A 128 16.16 -10.92 -22.93
CA ASN A 128 15.79 -12.02 -22.05
C ASN A 128 15.24 -11.55 -20.71
N GLU A 129 15.81 -10.49 -20.15
CA GLU A 129 15.45 -10.01 -18.80
C GLU A 129 15.49 -8.48 -18.78
N GLY A 130 14.77 -7.87 -17.85
CA GLY A 130 15.04 -6.51 -17.49
C GLY A 130 14.12 -5.89 -16.46
N LYS A 131 14.68 -4.90 -15.75
CA LYS A 131 13.98 -4.14 -14.71
C LYS A 131 14.32 -2.66 -14.77
N ALA A 132 13.48 -1.83 -14.16
CA ALA A 132 13.82 -0.45 -13.88
C ALA A 132 14.43 -0.32 -12.48
N ASP A 133 15.50 0.46 -12.35
CA ASP A 133 15.99 0.85 -11.03
C ASP A 133 15.16 1.99 -10.40
N LYS A 134 15.51 2.35 -9.16
CA LYS A 134 14.83 3.42 -8.41
C LYS A 134 14.91 4.81 -9.10
N GLN A 135 15.74 5.02 -10.11
CA GLN A 135 15.77 6.31 -10.83
C GLN A 135 15.07 6.22 -12.18
N GLY A 136 14.39 5.11 -12.46
CA GLY A 136 13.68 4.84 -13.70
C GLY A 136 14.63 4.55 -14.87
N ARG A 137 15.89 4.17 -14.61
CA ARG A 137 16.80 3.70 -15.66
C ARG A 137 16.51 2.22 -15.91
N LEU A 138 16.44 1.85 -17.18
CA LEU A 138 16.17 0.47 -17.57
C LEU A 138 17.47 -0.31 -17.58
N TRP A 139 17.46 -1.49 -16.97
CA TRP A 139 18.52 -2.48 -17.02
C TRP A 139 17.98 -3.65 -17.83
N ILE A 140 18.49 -3.82 -19.06
CA ILE A 140 17.97 -4.79 -20.04
C ILE A 140 19.09 -5.75 -20.42
N GLY A 141 18.83 -7.04 -20.25
CA GLY A 141 19.75 -8.12 -20.53
C GLY A 141 19.42 -8.86 -21.82
N THR A 142 20.44 -9.25 -22.57
CA THR A 142 20.30 -10.13 -23.74
C THR A 142 20.99 -11.48 -23.52
N MET A 143 20.61 -12.46 -24.33
CA MET A 143 21.27 -13.76 -24.43
C MET A 143 21.50 -14.17 -25.89
N GLY A 144 22.45 -15.09 -26.11
CA GLY A 144 22.75 -15.64 -27.43
C GLY A 144 21.60 -16.47 -28.02
N TRP A 145 21.81 -16.99 -29.23
CA TRP A 145 20.84 -17.87 -29.87
C TRP A 145 20.62 -19.14 -29.05
N GLU A 146 19.36 -19.54 -28.88
CA GLU A 146 18.99 -20.76 -28.21
C GLU A 146 18.53 -21.82 -29.22
N ASN A 147 19.07 -23.03 -29.09
CA ASN A 147 18.59 -24.18 -29.82
C ASN A 147 17.31 -24.72 -29.19
N GLU A 148 16.16 -24.48 -29.82
CA GLU A 148 14.83 -24.91 -29.37
C GLU A 148 14.70 -26.41 -29.06
N THR A 149 15.55 -27.28 -29.64
CA THR A 149 15.50 -28.73 -29.38
C THR A 149 16.33 -29.14 -28.18
N THR A 150 17.46 -28.48 -27.94
CA THR A 150 18.42 -28.90 -26.89
C THR A 150 18.48 -27.94 -25.70
N GLY A 151 17.86 -26.75 -25.80
CA GLY A 151 18.01 -25.67 -24.82
C GLY A 151 19.46 -25.13 -24.73
N ALA A 152 20.28 -25.39 -25.75
CA ALA A 152 21.67 -24.98 -25.74
C ALA A 152 21.77 -23.55 -26.25
N VAL A 153 22.46 -22.70 -25.51
CA VAL A 153 22.64 -21.28 -25.84
C VAL A 153 24.04 -21.02 -26.35
N ASP A 154 24.16 -20.21 -27.40
CA ASP A 154 25.44 -19.66 -27.84
C ASP A 154 26.03 -18.76 -26.74
N SER A 155 27.00 -19.30 -26.00
CA SER A 155 27.67 -18.63 -24.88
C SER A 155 28.38 -17.34 -25.30
N ASP A 156 28.53 -16.43 -24.35
CA ASP A 156 29.23 -15.15 -24.48
C ASP A 156 28.66 -14.16 -25.52
N GLN A 157 27.43 -14.36 -26.00
CA GLN A 157 26.73 -13.46 -26.93
C GLN A 157 25.64 -12.59 -26.26
N GLY A 158 25.47 -12.70 -24.94
CA GLY A 158 24.62 -11.84 -24.15
C GLY A 158 25.33 -10.56 -23.69
N ILE A 159 24.56 -9.51 -23.42
CA ILE A 159 25.05 -8.22 -22.91
C ILE A 159 24.00 -7.66 -21.94
N LEU A 160 24.45 -7.12 -20.79
CA LEU A 160 23.62 -6.31 -19.91
C LEU A 160 23.80 -4.81 -20.24
N TYR A 161 22.69 -4.15 -20.53
CA TYR A 161 22.64 -2.74 -20.88
C TYR A 161 21.96 -1.91 -19.78
N LYS A 162 22.39 -0.66 -19.64
CA LYS A 162 21.67 0.41 -18.97
C LYS A 162 21.17 1.43 -19.98
N ILE A 163 19.87 1.73 -19.94
CA ILE A 163 19.19 2.64 -20.85
C ILE A 163 18.53 3.76 -20.05
N THR A 164 18.78 4.99 -20.49
CA THR A 164 18.21 6.22 -19.95
C THR A 164 17.55 7.00 -21.08
N LYS A 165 16.79 8.05 -20.75
CA LYS A 165 16.21 8.96 -21.76
C LYS A 165 17.27 9.54 -22.73
N ASN A 166 18.51 9.69 -22.28
CA ASN A 166 19.61 10.25 -23.07
C ASN A 166 20.39 9.18 -23.87
N THR A 167 20.12 7.90 -23.64
CA THR A 167 20.87 6.78 -24.24
C THR A 167 19.95 5.79 -24.95
N LEU A 168 18.72 6.20 -25.32
CA LEU A 168 17.75 5.38 -26.04
C LEU A 168 18.33 4.84 -27.35
N GLU A 169 18.96 5.69 -28.16
CA GLU A 169 19.55 5.32 -29.45
C GLU A 169 20.92 4.63 -29.32
N ASN A 170 21.53 4.67 -28.13
CA ASN A 170 22.85 4.08 -27.88
C ASN A 170 22.93 3.59 -26.43
N ALA A 171 22.35 2.42 -26.18
CA ALA A 171 22.30 1.80 -24.88
C ALA A 171 23.71 1.62 -24.29
N THR A 172 23.86 1.91 -22.99
CA THR A 172 25.18 1.80 -22.33
C THR A 172 25.43 0.35 -21.95
N VAL A 173 26.53 -0.23 -22.42
CA VAL A 173 26.95 -1.57 -22.01
C VAL A 173 27.52 -1.53 -20.59
N GLU A 174 26.97 -2.34 -19.69
CA GLU A 174 27.43 -2.45 -18.30
C GLU A 174 28.19 -3.76 -18.06
N ILE A 175 27.71 -4.88 -18.63
CA ILE A 175 28.37 -6.18 -18.52
C ILE A 175 28.38 -6.87 -19.88
N ALA A 176 29.58 -7.25 -20.34
CA ALA A 176 29.80 -8.10 -21.50
C ALA A 176 31.15 -8.83 -21.37
N PRO A 177 31.27 -10.09 -21.84
CA PRO A 177 30.17 -10.94 -22.33
C PRO A 177 29.29 -11.47 -21.18
N VAL A 178 28.07 -11.88 -21.52
CA VAL A 178 27.10 -12.59 -20.67
C VAL A 178 26.67 -13.86 -21.38
N ASN A 179 26.37 -14.95 -20.67
CA ASN A 179 25.77 -16.14 -21.28
C ASN A 179 24.26 -15.99 -21.40
N ILE A 180 23.56 -15.98 -20.26
CA ILE A 180 22.10 -15.83 -20.18
C ILE A 180 21.82 -14.79 -19.10
N SER A 181 21.46 -13.58 -19.51
CA SER A 181 21.13 -12.51 -18.57
C SER A 181 19.77 -12.79 -17.93
N ASN A 182 19.74 -12.94 -16.61
CA ASN A 182 18.54 -13.15 -15.80
C ASN A 182 18.59 -12.29 -14.53
N GLY A 183 17.95 -12.74 -13.46
CA GLY A 183 17.54 -11.99 -12.28
C GLY A 183 18.34 -10.75 -11.93
N LEU A 184 17.62 -9.66 -11.68
CA LEU A 184 18.13 -8.35 -11.24
C LEU A 184 17.46 -7.93 -9.91
N ALA A 185 18.23 -7.44 -8.95
CA ALA A 185 17.69 -6.87 -7.71
C ALA A 185 18.61 -5.80 -7.10
N TRP A 186 18.03 -4.89 -6.30
CA TRP A 186 18.74 -3.88 -5.52
C TRP A 186 18.36 -4.00 -4.05
N ASN A 187 19.33 -3.77 -3.14
CA ASN A 187 19.05 -3.81 -1.70
C ASN A 187 18.33 -2.54 -1.20
N ALA A 188 17.90 -2.53 0.07
CA ALA A 188 17.12 -1.44 0.66
C ALA A 188 17.89 -0.12 0.68
N ALA A 189 19.17 -0.18 1.03
CA ALA A 189 20.06 0.97 1.03
C ALA A 189 20.37 1.50 -0.39
N ASN A 190 19.97 0.74 -1.42
CA ASN A 190 20.18 1.04 -2.83
C ASN A 190 21.65 1.33 -3.14
N ASP A 191 22.53 0.59 -2.48
CA ASP A 191 23.99 0.65 -2.62
C ASP A 191 24.59 -0.69 -3.07
N LYS A 192 23.74 -1.72 -3.26
CA LYS A 192 24.08 -3.01 -3.86
C LYS A 192 23.18 -3.32 -5.05
N PHE A 193 23.78 -3.95 -6.04
CA PHE A 193 23.10 -4.52 -7.20
C PHE A 193 23.44 -6.00 -7.31
N TYR A 194 22.42 -6.84 -7.41
CA TYR A 194 22.53 -8.29 -7.57
C TYR A 194 22.15 -8.69 -8.98
N TYR A 195 22.90 -9.62 -9.55
CA TYR A 195 22.73 -10.04 -10.94
C TYR A 195 23.02 -11.53 -11.13
N ILE A 196 22.21 -12.18 -11.97
CA ILE A 196 22.38 -13.56 -12.38
C ILE A 196 22.75 -13.63 -13.87
N ASP A 197 23.91 -14.24 -14.13
CA ASP A 197 24.18 -14.89 -15.42
C ASP A 197 24.01 -16.39 -15.20
N SER A 198 22.96 -16.99 -15.75
CA SER A 198 22.44 -18.30 -15.32
C SER A 198 23.46 -19.43 -15.49
N LEU A 199 24.31 -19.38 -16.51
CA LEU A 199 25.35 -20.39 -16.73
C LEU A 199 26.58 -20.23 -15.82
N SER A 200 26.69 -19.10 -15.11
CA SER A 200 27.74 -18.90 -14.10
C SER A 200 27.45 -19.63 -12.79
N LEU A 201 26.19 -20.02 -12.55
CA LEU A 201 25.68 -20.66 -11.32
C LEU A 201 25.91 -19.85 -10.04
N VAL A 202 26.21 -18.55 -10.16
CA VAL A 202 26.41 -17.65 -9.03
C VAL A 202 25.48 -16.47 -9.12
N ILE A 203 25.07 -15.98 -7.96
CA ILE A 203 24.48 -14.64 -7.81
C ILE A 203 25.64 -13.68 -7.58
N ALA A 204 25.87 -12.79 -8.53
CA ALA A 204 26.87 -11.74 -8.41
C ALA A 204 26.31 -10.56 -7.62
N GLU A 205 27.15 -9.92 -6.80
CA GLU A 205 26.86 -8.65 -6.14
C GLU A 205 27.86 -7.59 -6.61
N TYR A 206 27.39 -6.36 -6.76
CA TYR A 206 28.18 -5.18 -7.09
C TYR A 206 27.90 -4.08 -6.08
N ASP A 207 28.90 -3.22 -5.82
CA ASP A 207 28.63 -1.90 -5.28
C ASP A 207 27.88 -1.09 -6.34
N TYR A 208 26.78 -0.46 -5.91
CA TYR A 208 25.91 0.32 -6.77
C TYR A 208 25.92 1.78 -6.34
N ASN A 209 26.14 2.67 -7.29
CA ASN A 209 25.98 4.10 -7.08
C ASN A 209 24.63 4.54 -7.63
N ASP A 210 23.66 4.80 -6.77
CA ASP A 210 22.31 5.15 -7.19
C ASP A 210 22.25 6.45 -8.02
N THR A 211 23.03 7.47 -7.64
CA THR A 211 23.03 8.75 -8.34
C THR A 211 23.51 8.60 -9.79
N LEU A 212 24.57 7.82 -10.01
CA LEU A 212 25.19 7.65 -11.33
C LEU A 212 24.63 6.45 -12.10
N GLY A 213 24.05 5.49 -11.41
CA GLY A 213 23.58 4.21 -11.95
C GLY A 213 24.73 3.34 -12.39
N THR A 214 25.85 3.35 -11.67
CA THR A 214 27.05 2.61 -12.04
C THR A 214 27.31 1.48 -11.06
N ILE A 215 27.75 0.34 -11.59
CA ILE A 215 28.14 -0.83 -10.79
C ILE A 215 29.67 -0.95 -10.71
N SER A 216 30.19 -1.49 -9.61
CA SER A 216 31.62 -1.76 -9.42
C SER A 216 31.85 -2.89 -8.41
N ASN A 217 33.12 -3.32 -8.22
CA ASN A 217 33.51 -4.25 -7.15
C ASN A 217 32.69 -5.55 -7.09
N ARG A 218 32.63 -6.25 -8.24
CA ARG A 218 31.96 -7.56 -8.38
C ARG A 218 32.45 -8.55 -7.31
N ARG A 219 31.50 -9.19 -6.64
CA ARG A 219 31.72 -10.32 -5.72
C ARG A 219 30.66 -11.40 -5.92
N VAL A 220 30.86 -12.56 -5.31
CA VAL A 220 29.86 -13.63 -5.28
C VAL A 220 29.06 -13.48 -4.00
N ALA A 221 27.76 -13.24 -4.12
CA ALA A 221 26.84 -13.23 -2.99
C ALA A 221 26.40 -14.64 -2.61
N PHE A 222 26.20 -15.50 -3.61
CA PHE A 222 25.76 -16.88 -3.42
C PHE A 222 26.25 -17.77 -4.56
N ASP A 223 26.69 -18.99 -4.25
CA ASP A 223 27.12 -19.98 -5.24
C ASP A 223 26.22 -21.22 -5.12
N VAL A 224 25.41 -21.48 -6.15
CA VAL A 224 24.47 -22.61 -6.15
C VAL A 224 25.22 -23.94 -6.09
N ARG A 225 26.48 -23.99 -6.56
CA ARG A 225 27.29 -25.22 -6.60
C ARG A 225 27.70 -25.71 -5.20
N ASP A 226 27.62 -24.85 -4.19
CA ASP A 226 27.85 -25.23 -2.80
C ASP A 226 26.71 -26.11 -2.25
N TYR A 227 25.61 -26.23 -2.99
CA TYR A 227 24.41 -27.01 -2.67
C TYR A 227 24.12 -28.04 -3.78
N PRO A 228 24.94 -29.10 -3.92
CA PRO A 228 24.86 -30.06 -5.04
C PRO A 228 23.55 -30.88 -5.08
N GLU A 229 22.76 -30.86 -4.01
CA GLU A 229 21.41 -31.42 -3.97
C GLU A 229 20.37 -30.58 -4.72
N LEU A 230 20.65 -29.31 -4.97
CA LEU A 230 19.79 -28.44 -5.77
C LEU A 230 20.05 -28.70 -7.25
N ALA A 231 18.97 -28.92 -7.99
CA ALA A 231 19.01 -29.01 -9.43
C ALA A 231 18.75 -27.64 -10.07
N GLY A 232 19.16 -27.49 -11.32
CA GLY A 232 18.81 -26.33 -12.14
C GLY A 232 19.78 -25.17 -12.09
N HIS A 233 19.36 -24.06 -12.71
CA HIS A 233 20.15 -22.83 -12.83
C HIS A 233 19.39 -21.68 -12.15
N PRO A 234 20.09 -20.77 -11.46
CA PRO A 234 19.46 -19.56 -10.96
C PRO A 234 18.92 -18.75 -12.14
N ASP A 235 17.70 -18.26 -12.01
CA ASP A 235 16.96 -17.61 -13.09
C ASP A 235 16.47 -16.21 -12.66
N GLY A 236 15.19 -15.87 -12.84
CA GLY A 236 14.63 -14.63 -12.34
C GLY A 236 14.62 -14.54 -10.81
N MET A 237 14.83 -13.33 -10.28
CA MET A 237 14.85 -13.11 -8.83
C MET A 237 14.09 -11.84 -8.40
N THR A 238 13.69 -11.80 -7.13
CA THR A 238 13.25 -10.59 -6.44
C THR A 238 13.89 -10.50 -5.04
N ILE A 239 13.60 -9.45 -4.28
CA ILE A 239 14.18 -9.22 -2.94
C ILE A 239 13.09 -8.81 -1.95
N ASP A 240 13.15 -9.34 -0.73
CA ASP A 240 12.21 -9.00 0.34
C ASP A 240 12.63 -7.80 1.19
N GLU A 241 11.77 -7.41 2.12
CA GLU A 241 12.00 -6.28 3.02
C GLU A 241 13.23 -6.42 3.93
N ASP A 242 13.72 -7.65 4.12
CA ASP A 242 14.88 -8.01 4.94
C ASP A 242 16.18 -8.15 4.13
N ASP A 243 16.19 -7.71 2.87
CA ASP A 243 17.32 -7.84 1.92
C ASP A 243 17.66 -9.30 1.55
N ASN A 244 16.73 -10.25 1.72
CA ASN A 244 16.93 -11.61 1.23
C ASN A 244 16.44 -11.74 -0.21
N LEU A 245 17.23 -12.43 -1.03
CA LEU A 245 16.92 -12.72 -2.42
C LEU A 245 16.00 -13.93 -2.52
N TRP A 246 14.97 -13.82 -3.36
CA TRP A 246 14.06 -14.88 -3.73
C TRP A 246 14.34 -15.26 -5.18
N VAL A 247 14.87 -16.46 -5.42
CA VAL A 247 15.52 -16.83 -6.67
C VAL A 247 14.83 -18.05 -7.26
N ALA A 248 14.24 -17.90 -8.45
CA ALA A 248 13.72 -19.02 -9.21
C ALA A 248 14.86 -19.93 -9.68
N MET A 249 14.61 -21.24 -9.69
CA MET A 249 15.55 -22.23 -10.21
C MET A 249 14.96 -22.94 -11.44
N TYR A 250 15.43 -22.57 -12.63
CA TYR A 250 15.03 -23.21 -13.88
C TYR A 250 15.55 -24.64 -13.93
N TYR A 251 14.71 -25.61 -14.30
CA TYR A 251 14.88 -27.05 -14.11
C TYR A 251 14.97 -27.56 -12.65
N GLY A 252 14.90 -26.67 -11.66
CA GLY A 252 15.09 -27.02 -10.24
C GLY A 252 13.79 -27.27 -9.46
N GLY A 253 12.66 -26.77 -9.96
CA GLY A 253 11.34 -26.92 -9.34
C GLY A 253 11.18 -26.19 -8.01
N VAL A 254 12.04 -25.21 -7.73
CA VAL A 254 12.09 -24.50 -6.45
C VAL A 254 12.31 -23.01 -6.62
N VAL A 255 11.92 -22.25 -5.60
CA VAL A 255 12.40 -20.90 -5.32
C VAL A 255 13.28 -20.95 -4.08
N LEU A 256 14.45 -20.31 -4.13
CA LEU A 256 15.38 -20.22 -3.00
C LEU A 256 15.21 -18.88 -2.30
N LYS A 257 15.18 -18.87 -0.96
CA LYS A 257 15.41 -17.66 -0.16
C LYS A 257 16.86 -17.64 0.29
N VAL A 258 17.62 -16.63 -0.12
CA VAL A 258 19.06 -16.51 0.12
C VAL A 258 19.33 -15.20 0.85
N ASN A 259 20.16 -15.24 1.90
CA ASN A 259 20.72 -14.04 2.49
C ASN A 259 22.02 -13.67 1.74
N PRO A 260 22.03 -12.60 0.94
CA PRO A 260 23.20 -12.26 0.12
C PRO A 260 24.37 -11.71 0.95
N THR A 261 24.10 -11.16 2.14
CA THR A 261 25.15 -10.53 2.98
C THR A 261 26.14 -11.57 3.54
N ASN A 262 25.63 -12.74 3.92
CA ASN A 262 26.44 -13.83 4.46
C ASN A 262 26.47 -15.09 3.58
N GLY A 263 25.78 -15.06 2.45
CA GLY A 263 25.71 -16.15 1.47
C GLY A 263 24.97 -17.39 1.95
N THR A 264 24.07 -17.27 2.94
CA THR A 264 23.35 -18.44 3.47
C THR A 264 22.04 -18.71 2.74
N LEU A 265 21.78 -19.98 2.43
CA LEU A 265 20.46 -20.46 2.02
C LEU A 265 19.54 -20.52 3.24
N LEU A 266 18.48 -19.71 3.25
CA LEU A 266 17.52 -19.60 4.35
C LEU A 266 16.32 -20.53 4.18
N GLN A 267 15.84 -20.69 2.94
CA GLN A 267 14.65 -21.47 2.65
C GLN A 267 14.70 -22.05 1.23
N VAL A 268 14.11 -23.22 1.05
CA VAL A 268 13.82 -23.81 -0.26
C VAL A 268 12.32 -24.02 -0.34
N LEU A 269 11.68 -23.37 -1.30
CA LEU A 269 10.24 -23.44 -1.54
C LEU A 269 9.99 -24.29 -2.79
N ALA A 270 9.40 -25.46 -2.63
CA ALA A 270 9.08 -26.34 -3.76
C ALA A 270 7.79 -25.91 -4.47
N LEU A 271 7.82 -25.87 -5.80
CA LEU A 271 6.68 -25.52 -6.64
C LEU A 271 6.14 -26.78 -7.36
N PRO A 272 4.84 -26.81 -7.72
CA PRO A 272 4.25 -27.88 -8.51
C PRO A 272 4.60 -27.76 -10.02
N ALA A 273 5.82 -27.34 -10.32
CA ALA A 273 6.38 -27.19 -11.67
C ALA A 273 7.89 -27.44 -11.59
N ARG A 274 8.50 -27.95 -12.66
CA ARG A 274 9.96 -28.17 -12.72
C ARG A 274 10.72 -26.92 -13.15
N ASP A 275 10.22 -26.21 -14.14
CA ASP A 275 10.92 -25.09 -14.76
C ASP A 275 10.36 -23.79 -14.18
N VAL A 276 10.90 -23.37 -13.04
CA VAL A 276 10.51 -22.10 -12.38
C VAL A 276 11.33 -20.99 -13.00
N THR A 277 10.69 -19.97 -13.57
CA THR A 277 11.35 -18.97 -14.41
C THR A 277 11.69 -17.70 -13.65
N SER A 278 10.74 -17.11 -12.94
CA SER A 278 10.94 -15.82 -12.27
C SER A 278 9.98 -15.62 -11.10
N THR A 279 10.26 -14.62 -10.28
CA THR A 279 9.48 -14.28 -9.09
C THR A 279 9.34 -12.77 -8.89
N MET A 280 8.21 -12.35 -8.32
CA MET A 280 7.92 -10.94 -8.01
C MET A 280 7.03 -10.82 -6.77
N TRP A 281 7.36 -9.87 -5.90
CA TRP A 281 6.48 -9.51 -4.79
C TRP A 281 5.34 -8.63 -5.27
N GLY A 282 4.13 -8.91 -4.81
CA GLY A 282 2.94 -8.14 -5.14
C GLY A 282 1.79 -8.40 -4.19
N GLY A 283 0.58 -8.07 -4.63
CA GLY A 283 -0.58 -7.93 -3.76
C GLY A 283 -0.62 -6.55 -3.11
N PRO A 284 -1.78 -6.12 -2.58
CA PRO A 284 -1.94 -4.80 -1.97
C PRO A 284 -0.96 -4.53 -0.82
N ASN A 285 -0.52 -5.58 -0.13
CA ASN A 285 0.41 -5.51 1.01
C ASN A 285 1.83 -5.97 0.67
N LEU A 286 2.10 -6.30 -0.60
CA LEU A 286 3.37 -6.89 -1.08
C LEU A 286 3.75 -8.21 -0.41
N ASP A 287 2.80 -8.91 0.20
CA ASP A 287 2.97 -10.15 0.96
C ASP A 287 2.70 -11.42 0.14
N ILE A 288 2.48 -11.27 -1.17
CA ILE A 288 2.31 -12.37 -2.11
C ILE A 288 3.55 -12.47 -2.99
N LEU A 289 4.19 -13.63 -3.00
CA LEU A 289 5.23 -13.93 -3.98
C LEU A 289 4.58 -14.56 -5.21
N PHE A 290 4.49 -13.81 -6.28
CA PHE A 290 4.10 -14.33 -7.59
C PHE A 290 5.27 -15.08 -8.22
N VAL A 291 4.99 -16.22 -8.83
CA VAL A 291 5.99 -17.10 -9.43
C VAL A 291 5.52 -17.53 -10.81
N THR A 292 6.32 -17.27 -11.84
CA THR A 292 6.06 -17.75 -13.20
C THR A 292 6.81 -19.05 -13.45
N THR A 293 6.28 -19.87 -14.37
CA THR A 293 6.87 -21.17 -14.70
C THR A 293 6.75 -21.45 -16.19
N SER A 294 7.58 -22.37 -16.67
CA SER A 294 7.64 -22.82 -18.05
C SER A 294 7.23 -24.28 -18.17
N ARG A 295 6.72 -24.66 -19.33
CA ARG A 295 6.56 -26.07 -19.72
C ARG A 295 7.17 -26.39 -21.08
N ILE A 296 7.87 -25.45 -21.69
CA ILE A 296 8.35 -25.59 -23.07
C ILE A 296 9.37 -26.73 -23.18
N SER A 297 10.19 -26.92 -22.14
CA SER A 297 11.22 -27.96 -22.12
C SER A 297 10.69 -29.34 -21.68
N LEU A 298 9.43 -29.41 -21.23
CA LEU A 298 8.82 -30.63 -20.73
C LEU A 298 8.37 -31.53 -21.88
N THR A 299 8.70 -32.81 -21.76
CA THR A 299 8.11 -33.87 -22.58
C THR A 299 6.61 -34.02 -22.29
N ASP A 300 5.87 -34.67 -23.19
CA ASP A 300 4.44 -34.95 -22.98
C ASP A 300 4.18 -35.76 -21.70
N GLU A 301 5.09 -36.67 -21.33
CA GLU A 301 5.00 -37.42 -20.07
C GLU A 301 5.24 -36.53 -18.84
N GLU A 302 6.21 -35.62 -18.91
CA GLU A 302 6.49 -34.67 -17.82
C GLU A 302 5.37 -33.64 -17.64
N LYS A 303 4.71 -33.23 -18.72
CA LYS A 303 3.51 -32.37 -18.64
C LYS A 303 2.35 -33.04 -17.91
N LEU A 304 2.28 -34.37 -17.91
CA LEU A 304 1.32 -35.12 -17.08
C LEU A 304 1.70 -35.14 -15.60
N ILE A 305 3.00 -35.05 -15.28
CA ILE A 305 3.52 -34.98 -13.90
C ILE A 305 3.37 -33.56 -13.35
N TYR A 306 3.63 -32.54 -14.17
CA TYR A 306 3.54 -31.13 -13.84
C TYR A 306 2.46 -30.42 -14.68
N PRO A 307 1.17 -30.73 -14.48
CA PRO A 307 0.09 -30.19 -15.30
C PRO A 307 -0.08 -28.67 -15.18
N ALA A 308 0.43 -28.08 -14.09
CA ALA A 308 0.40 -26.64 -13.83
C ALA A 308 1.69 -25.91 -14.27
N ALA A 309 2.69 -26.62 -14.81
CA ALA A 309 3.87 -25.97 -15.37
C ALA A 309 3.48 -25.11 -16.58
N GLY A 310 3.97 -23.88 -16.63
CA GLY A 310 3.51 -22.85 -17.57
C GLY A 310 2.54 -21.84 -16.95
N SER A 311 2.08 -22.04 -15.72
CA SER A 311 1.16 -21.13 -15.04
C SER A 311 1.86 -20.04 -14.25
N LEU A 312 1.09 -18.99 -13.93
CA LEU A 312 1.35 -18.08 -12.82
C LEU A 312 0.87 -18.70 -11.50
N PHE A 313 1.71 -18.65 -10.48
CA PHE A 313 1.40 -19.05 -9.12
C PHE A 313 1.46 -17.86 -8.16
N ALA A 314 0.66 -17.90 -7.10
CA ALA A 314 0.81 -17.06 -5.92
C ALA A 314 1.23 -17.90 -4.72
N VAL A 315 2.20 -17.40 -3.98
CA VAL A 315 2.65 -17.98 -2.71
C VAL A 315 2.37 -17.00 -1.59
N THR A 316 1.63 -17.45 -0.58
CA THR A 316 1.27 -16.65 0.60
C THR A 316 1.77 -17.31 1.88
N ASN A 317 1.54 -16.68 3.03
CA ASN A 317 1.97 -17.14 4.35
C ASN A 317 3.50 -17.28 4.49
N LEU A 318 4.26 -16.43 3.78
CA LEU A 318 5.72 -16.42 3.82
C LEU A 318 6.31 -15.66 5.03
N LYS A 319 5.47 -14.97 5.81
CA LYS A 319 5.85 -14.14 6.98
C LYS A 319 6.90 -13.06 6.66
N THR A 320 6.93 -12.65 5.40
CA THR A 320 7.75 -11.56 4.87
C THR A 320 7.00 -10.97 3.68
N LYS A 321 7.32 -9.74 3.34
CA LYS A 321 6.79 -9.05 2.16
C LYS A 321 7.92 -8.47 1.32
N GLY A 322 7.60 -8.13 0.08
CA GLY A 322 8.45 -7.33 -0.77
C GLY A 322 8.54 -5.89 -0.34
N ARG A 323 9.36 -5.15 -1.08
CA ARG A 323 9.39 -3.69 -1.02
C ARG A 323 8.68 -3.13 -2.23
N PRO A 324 8.12 -1.91 -2.15
CA PRO A 324 7.61 -1.23 -3.32
C PRO A 324 8.72 -1.17 -4.40
N VAL A 325 8.56 -1.90 -5.50
CA VAL A 325 9.53 -1.91 -6.61
C VAL A 325 9.22 -0.73 -7.51
N GLY A 326 10.12 0.23 -7.56
CA GLY A 326 9.99 1.42 -8.40
C GLY A 326 10.80 2.56 -7.82
N ALA A 327 10.96 3.61 -8.61
CA ALA A 327 11.53 4.84 -8.15
C ALA A 327 10.88 5.33 -6.87
N ASP A 328 11.59 6.19 -6.13
CA ASP A 328 10.97 7.04 -5.11
C ASP A 328 9.63 7.50 -5.66
N PHE A 329 8.55 6.89 -5.17
CA PHE A 329 7.26 7.09 -5.78
C PHE A 329 6.93 8.54 -5.46
N ASP A 330 6.96 9.39 -6.47
CA ASP A 330 6.35 10.73 -6.45
C ASP A 330 4.81 10.63 -6.35
N VAL A 331 4.26 9.43 -6.14
CA VAL A 331 2.85 9.14 -5.88
C VAL A 331 2.64 8.70 -4.42
N PRO A 332 1.46 8.99 -3.85
CA PRO A 332 1.13 8.58 -2.49
C PRO A 332 1.31 7.07 -2.27
N ALA A 333 2.05 6.69 -1.22
CA ALA A 333 2.20 5.29 -0.83
C ALA A 333 1.33 4.99 0.40
N LEU A 334 0.49 3.96 0.30
CA LEU A 334 -0.53 3.60 1.28
C LEU A 334 -0.12 2.33 2.03
N TYR A 335 -0.22 2.34 3.36
CA TYR A 335 0.09 1.23 4.25
C TYR A 335 -1.06 0.97 5.21
N GLN A 336 -1.49 -0.28 5.35
CA GLN A 336 -2.30 -0.70 6.49
C GLN A 336 -1.38 -0.88 7.71
N LEU A 337 -1.71 -0.23 8.83
CA LEU A 337 -0.87 -0.26 10.04
C LEU A 337 -1.38 -1.20 11.12
N THR A 338 -2.69 -1.45 11.16
CA THR A 338 -3.31 -2.25 12.21
C THR A 338 -4.30 -3.25 11.63
N GLU A 339 -4.62 -4.26 12.43
CA GLU A 339 -5.80 -5.10 12.21
C GLU A 339 -7.09 -4.23 12.27
N PRO A 340 -8.16 -4.67 11.58
CA PRO A 340 -9.41 -3.94 11.55
C PRO A 340 -10.20 -4.05 12.86
N VAL A 341 -10.71 -2.92 13.34
CA VAL A 341 -11.74 -2.82 14.40
C VAL A 341 -13.11 -2.48 13.81
N ASP A 342 -14.16 -2.31 14.61
CA ASP A 342 -15.51 -2.10 14.07
C ASP A 342 -15.68 -0.68 13.48
N HIS A 343 -15.34 0.36 14.24
CA HIS A 343 -15.52 1.74 13.81
C HIS A 343 -14.37 2.64 14.28
N SER A 344 -13.24 2.61 13.55
CA SER A 344 -12.13 3.52 13.87
C SER A 344 -12.43 4.96 13.45
N GLU A 345 -12.09 5.94 14.29
CA GLU A 345 -12.35 7.37 14.04
C GLU A 345 -11.36 8.27 14.80
N GLU A 346 -11.39 9.57 14.49
CA GLU A 346 -10.72 10.66 15.19
C GLU A 346 -9.24 10.42 15.54
N PRO A 347 -8.40 10.16 14.52
CA PRO A 347 -6.96 10.09 14.72
C PRO A 347 -6.43 11.47 15.14
N THR A 348 -5.66 11.51 16.21
CA THR A 348 -5.02 12.71 16.72
C THR A 348 -3.57 12.43 17.07
N TRP A 349 -2.66 13.28 16.59
CA TRP A 349 -1.22 13.11 16.75
C TRP A 349 -0.70 13.90 17.96
N ASP A 350 -0.06 13.21 18.91
CA ASP A 350 0.72 13.84 19.97
C ASP A 350 2.22 13.77 19.64
N GLY A 351 2.70 14.83 18.97
CA GLY A 351 4.11 14.96 18.59
C GLY A 351 5.09 15.06 19.76
N ARG A 352 4.62 15.26 21.01
CA ARG A 352 5.49 15.22 22.20
C ARG A 352 5.94 13.79 22.52
N LYS A 353 5.16 12.80 22.07
CA LYS A 353 5.34 11.37 22.37
C LYS A 353 5.56 10.51 21.12
N ASN A 354 5.33 11.06 19.93
CA ASN A 354 5.21 10.32 18.66
C ASN A 354 4.13 9.23 18.72
N ILE A 355 2.98 9.57 19.31
CA ILE A 355 1.84 8.67 19.43
C ILE A 355 0.66 9.23 18.65
N LEU A 356 0.01 8.38 17.86
CA LEU A 356 -1.31 8.64 17.30
C LEU A 356 -2.35 8.03 18.22
N PHE A 357 -3.27 8.83 18.75
CA PHE A 357 -4.46 8.32 19.43
C PHE A 357 -5.62 8.25 18.45
N TYR A 358 -6.49 7.27 18.59
CA TYR A 358 -7.73 7.14 17.81
C TYR A 358 -8.72 6.28 18.61
N VAL A 359 -9.97 6.17 18.16
CA VAL A 359 -11.01 5.44 18.89
C VAL A 359 -11.58 4.28 18.09
N ASP A 360 -12.21 3.32 18.76
CA ASP A 360 -13.26 2.46 18.20
C ASP A 360 -14.54 2.74 18.98
N ILE A 361 -15.42 3.53 18.36
CA ILE A 361 -16.44 4.33 19.07
C ILE A 361 -17.30 3.44 19.96
N HIS A 362 -17.96 2.44 19.37
CA HIS A 362 -19.01 1.66 20.03
C HIS A 362 -18.47 0.54 20.93
N SER A 363 -17.19 0.17 20.78
CA SER A 363 -16.53 -0.74 21.71
C SER A 363 -15.96 -0.01 22.93
N GLY A 364 -16.07 1.33 22.96
CA GLY A 364 -15.56 2.16 24.04
C GLY A 364 -14.03 2.20 24.10
N ARG A 365 -13.33 1.80 23.03
CA ARG A 365 -11.87 1.69 23.03
C ARG A 365 -11.20 2.96 22.57
N ILE A 366 -10.16 3.36 23.28
CA ILE A 366 -9.23 4.42 22.89
C ILE A 366 -7.89 3.75 22.64
N PHE A 367 -7.39 3.86 21.43
CA PHE A 367 -6.14 3.29 20.98
C PHE A 367 -5.00 4.30 21.02
N SER A 368 -3.79 3.77 21.16
CA SER A 368 -2.54 4.47 20.91
C SER A 368 -1.73 3.64 19.91
N TYR A 369 -1.25 4.28 18.85
CA TYR A 369 -0.25 3.74 17.94
C TYR A 369 1.06 4.51 18.15
N ASN A 370 2.09 3.81 18.64
CA ASN A 370 3.41 4.40 18.84
C ASN A 370 4.20 4.33 17.53
N TYR A 371 4.50 5.48 16.93
CA TYR A 371 5.20 5.52 15.64
C TYR A 371 6.60 4.90 15.71
N ASN A 372 7.32 5.07 16.82
CA ASN A 372 8.70 4.61 16.94
C ASN A 372 8.79 3.08 17.15
N THR A 373 7.85 2.50 17.90
CA THR A 373 7.86 1.06 18.23
C THR A 373 6.88 0.24 17.41
N THR A 374 5.97 0.89 16.68
CA THR A 374 4.82 0.30 15.97
C THR A 374 3.83 -0.44 16.87
N GLU A 375 3.97 -0.33 18.18
CA GLU A 375 3.07 -0.96 19.14
C GLU A 375 1.71 -0.27 19.17
N VAL A 376 0.66 -1.08 19.28
CA VAL A 376 -0.72 -0.64 19.45
C VAL A 376 -1.20 -1.07 20.83
N ASN A 377 -1.63 -0.10 21.65
CA ASN A 377 -2.29 -0.37 22.93
C ASN A 377 -3.69 0.22 22.93
N TYR A 378 -4.53 -0.22 23.87
CA TYR A 378 -5.84 0.41 24.08
C TYR A 378 -6.29 0.35 25.53
N ILE A 379 -7.13 1.30 25.90
CA ILE A 379 -7.96 1.30 27.11
C ILE A 379 -9.42 1.24 26.72
N THR A 380 -10.31 0.90 27.66
CA THR A 380 -11.75 0.83 27.43
C THR A 380 -12.51 1.65 28.45
N LEU A 381 -13.43 2.48 27.98
CA LEU A 381 -14.42 3.20 28.77
C LEU A 381 -15.82 2.60 28.54
N ASP A 382 -16.73 2.82 29.48
CA ASP A 382 -18.11 2.31 29.40
C ASP A 382 -19.01 3.29 28.65
N GLY A 383 -19.05 3.18 27.32
CA GLY A 383 -19.90 3.97 26.44
C GLY A 383 -19.26 4.27 25.08
N ASP A 384 -19.97 5.06 24.27
CA ASP A 384 -19.45 5.53 22.98
C ASP A 384 -18.33 6.56 23.22
N VAL A 385 -17.13 6.31 22.69
CA VAL A 385 -15.96 7.20 22.85
C VAL A 385 -15.60 7.91 21.56
N THR A 386 -15.71 9.24 21.54
CA THR A 386 -15.19 10.12 20.49
C THR A 386 -15.47 11.59 20.85
N PRO A 387 -14.60 12.56 20.53
CA PRO A 387 -13.23 12.39 20.04
C PRO A 387 -12.28 12.03 21.20
N VAL A 388 -11.02 11.76 20.86
CA VAL A 388 -9.88 11.80 21.78
C VAL A 388 -8.98 12.97 21.40
N VAL A 389 -8.59 13.80 22.38
CA VAL A 389 -7.74 14.98 22.16
C VAL A 389 -6.67 15.04 23.26
N PRO A 390 -5.37 15.11 22.95
CA PRO A 390 -4.34 15.23 23.98
C PRO A 390 -4.50 16.54 24.76
N ALA A 391 -4.31 16.50 26.07
CA ALA A 391 -4.31 17.71 26.89
C ALA A 391 -2.93 18.38 26.92
N VAL A 392 -2.88 19.66 27.34
CA VAL A 392 -1.61 20.36 27.62
C VAL A 392 -0.82 19.63 28.69
N ASN A 393 -1.48 19.08 29.71
CA ASN A 393 -0.87 18.11 30.60
C ASN A 393 -0.63 16.79 29.84
N ASN A 394 0.65 16.43 29.66
CA ASN A 394 1.06 15.25 28.89
C ASN A 394 0.53 13.92 29.44
N SER A 395 0.02 13.84 30.66
CA SER A 395 -0.55 12.61 31.23
C SER A 395 -2.06 12.47 31.00
N LEU A 396 -2.72 13.49 30.44
CA LEU A 396 -4.16 13.53 30.29
C LEU A 396 -4.59 13.55 28.82
N LEU A 397 -5.69 12.86 28.56
CA LEU A 397 -6.49 12.97 27.34
C LEU A 397 -7.83 13.61 27.68
N ILE A 398 -8.33 14.45 26.78
CA ILE A 398 -9.71 14.93 26.80
C ILE A 398 -10.53 14.06 25.87
N VAL A 399 -11.57 13.42 26.40
CA VAL A 399 -12.33 12.37 25.72
C VAL A 399 -13.81 12.71 25.75
N GLY A 400 -14.48 12.64 24.60
CA GLY A 400 -15.94 12.59 24.57
C GLY A 400 -16.42 11.19 24.92
N LEU A 401 -17.30 11.06 25.92
CA LEU A 401 -17.93 9.81 26.33
C LEU A 401 -19.44 10.00 26.37
N ASN A 402 -20.17 9.34 25.47
CA ASN A 402 -21.60 9.52 25.25
C ASN A 402 -21.97 11.00 25.02
N ARG A 403 -22.35 11.73 26.08
CA ARG A 403 -22.71 13.17 26.05
C ARG A 403 -21.90 14.00 27.06
N SER A 404 -20.76 13.48 27.49
CA SER A 404 -19.91 14.09 28.50
C SER A 404 -18.51 14.31 27.92
N VAL A 405 -17.83 15.34 28.39
CA VAL A 405 -16.41 15.58 28.13
C VAL A 405 -15.65 15.21 29.39
N LEU A 406 -14.70 14.28 29.28
CA LEU A 406 -13.90 13.76 30.38
C LEU A 406 -12.45 14.19 30.22
N ALA A 407 -11.75 14.35 31.33
CA ALA A 407 -10.31 14.17 31.40
C ALA A 407 -10.01 12.76 31.87
N VAL A 408 -9.10 12.08 31.16
CA VAL A 408 -8.71 10.69 31.39
C VAL A 408 -7.20 10.64 31.55
N GLU A 409 -6.71 10.09 32.66
CA GLU A 409 -5.29 9.84 32.85
C GLU A 409 -4.87 8.60 32.08
N TRP A 410 -4.17 8.82 30.97
CA TRP A 410 -3.57 7.75 30.17
C TRP A 410 -2.45 8.30 29.30
N ASP A 411 -1.29 7.66 29.32
CA ASP A 411 -0.12 8.11 28.54
C ASP A 411 0.01 7.41 27.18
N GLY A 412 -0.83 6.42 26.90
CA GLY A 412 -0.80 5.57 25.72
C GLY A 412 -0.16 4.19 25.93
N THR A 413 0.37 3.90 27.12
CA THR A 413 1.04 2.60 27.40
C THR A 413 0.62 1.96 28.72
N ASN A 414 0.27 2.77 29.73
CA ASN A 414 -0.12 2.25 31.04
C ASN A 414 -1.57 1.74 31.07
N GLU A 415 -1.96 1.17 32.21
CA GLU A 415 -3.38 0.90 32.50
C GLU A 415 -4.19 2.21 32.64
N LEU A 416 -5.51 2.11 32.49
CA LEU A 416 -6.44 3.23 32.65
C LEU A 416 -6.33 3.84 34.05
N GLY A 417 -5.98 5.13 34.11
CA GLY A 417 -5.87 5.90 35.35
C GLY A 417 -7.19 6.55 35.78
N GLU A 418 -7.08 7.65 36.53
CA GLU A 418 -8.22 8.42 37.00
C GLU A 418 -9.04 9.03 35.83
N GLN A 419 -10.34 9.21 36.06
CA GLN A 419 -11.28 9.80 35.12
C GLN A 419 -12.10 10.88 35.82
N LYS A 420 -12.25 12.04 35.16
CA LYS A 420 -13.04 13.16 35.69
C LYS A 420 -13.94 13.74 34.61
N VAL A 421 -15.25 13.76 34.87
CA VAL A 421 -16.20 14.49 34.03
C VAL A 421 -15.95 15.99 34.18
N LEU A 422 -15.68 16.66 33.06
CA LEU A 422 -15.45 18.11 32.99
C LEU A 422 -16.72 18.87 32.61
N ALA A 423 -17.47 18.37 31.63
CA ALA A 423 -18.70 18.99 31.15
C ALA A 423 -19.72 17.94 30.71
N ASN A 424 -21.00 18.27 30.80
CA ASN A 424 -22.08 17.53 30.14
C ASN A 424 -22.66 18.43 29.05
N ILE A 425 -22.93 17.88 27.88
CA ILE A 425 -23.43 18.61 26.71
C ILE A 425 -24.67 17.94 26.13
N SER A 426 -25.42 18.68 25.30
CA SER A 426 -26.54 18.14 24.52
C SER A 426 -27.61 17.46 25.39
N GLU A 427 -27.95 18.07 26.52
CA GLU A 427 -28.97 17.54 27.46
C GLU A 427 -30.37 17.55 26.85
N GLU A 428 -30.64 18.48 25.94
CA GLU A 428 -31.89 18.57 25.18
C GLU A 428 -32.10 17.39 24.21
N PHE A 429 -31.04 16.65 23.86
CA PHE A 429 -31.09 15.50 22.97
C PHE A 429 -30.53 14.26 23.67
N PRO A 430 -31.34 13.58 24.53
CA PRO A 430 -30.84 12.49 25.38
C PRO A 430 -30.26 11.28 24.63
N THR A 431 -30.64 11.09 23.36
CA THR A 431 -30.16 10.00 22.49
C THR A 431 -29.05 10.45 21.53
N SER A 432 -28.56 11.69 21.66
CA SER A 432 -27.38 12.17 20.93
C SER A 432 -26.10 11.60 21.51
N ARG A 433 -25.02 11.65 20.74
CA ARG A 433 -23.66 11.40 21.22
C ARG A 433 -22.70 12.46 20.70
N VAL A 434 -21.59 12.64 21.40
CA VAL A 434 -20.42 13.33 20.86
C VAL A 434 -19.92 12.57 19.62
N ASN A 435 -19.39 13.29 18.63
CA ASN A 435 -18.95 12.70 17.37
C ASN A 435 -17.55 13.14 16.94
N ASP A 436 -17.23 14.43 16.94
CA ASP A 436 -15.94 14.94 16.46
C ASP A 436 -15.53 16.15 17.33
N GLY A 437 -14.23 16.40 17.43
CA GLY A 437 -13.71 17.60 18.07
C GLY A 437 -12.20 17.69 18.11
N LYS A 438 -11.71 18.94 18.12
CA LYS A 438 -10.27 19.27 18.18
C LYS A 438 -10.03 20.45 19.10
N ALA A 439 -8.79 20.56 19.60
CA ALA A 439 -8.34 21.77 20.26
C ALA A 439 -7.88 22.81 19.24
N ASP A 440 -8.20 24.08 19.48
CA ASP A 440 -7.56 25.17 18.77
C ASP A 440 -6.22 25.57 19.40
N LYS A 441 -5.55 26.54 18.79
CA LYS A 441 -4.21 27.01 19.20
C LYS A 441 -4.14 27.54 20.64
N GLU A 442 -5.25 28.08 21.16
CA GLU A 442 -5.34 28.61 22.51
C GLU A 442 -5.79 27.53 23.52
N GLY A 443 -5.90 26.27 23.07
CA GLY A 443 -6.29 25.12 23.90
C GLY A 443 -7.78 25.01 24.14
N ARG A 444 -8.62 25.77 23.43
CA ARG A 444 -10.08 25.67 23.55
C ARG A 444 -10.55 24.43 22.81
N LEU A 445 -11.44 23.65 23.42
CA LEU A 445 -12.00 22.45 22.80
C LEU A 445 -13.20 22.83 21.95
N TRP A 446 -13.14 22.51 20.66
CA TRP A 446 -14.27 22.60 19.74
C TRP A 446 -14.81 21.20 19.53
N ILE A 447 -16.07 20.96 19.89
CA ILE A 447 -16.63 19.63 19.98
C ILE A 447 -18.08 19.60 19.52
N GLY A 448 -18.44 18.60 18.73
CA GLY A 448 -19.77 18.48 18.17
C GLY A 448 -20.46 17.18 18.51
N THR A 449 -21.79 17.25 18.53
CA THR A 449 -22.66 16.09 18.72
C THR A 449 -23.43 15.77 17.46
N MET A 450 -23.97 14.55 17.40
CA MET A 450 -24.88 14.09 16.37
C MET A 450 -26.13 13.47 17.00
N GLY A 451 -27.22 13.43 16.23
CA GLY A 451 -28.45 12.75 16.64
C GLY A 451 -28.28 11.24 16.78
N TYR A 452 -29.33 10.57 17.25
CA TYR A 452 -29.33 9.10 17.34
C TYR A 452 -29.08 8.48 15.96
N GLU A 453 -28.12 7.57 15.91
CA GLU A 453 -27.74 6.82 14.72
C GLU A 453 -28.36 5.42 14.74
N ASN A 454 -29.02 5.07 13.64
CA ASN A 454 -29.40 3.71 13.34
C ASN A 454 -28.43 3.17 12.29
N ILE A 455 -27.39 2.49 12.76
CA ILE A 455 -26.30 1.95 11.92
C ILE A 455 -26.85 1.03 10.83
N THR A 456 -27.77 0.12 11.17
CA THR A 456 -28.35 -0.84 10.23
C THR A 456 -29.17 -0.16 9.13
N ALA A 457 -29.91 0.90 9.47
CA ALA A 457 -30.66 1.68 8.48
C ALA A 457 -29.80 2.73 7.76
N GLY A 458 -28.60 3.01 8.27
CA GLY A 458 -27.72 4.07 7.78
C GLY A 458 -28.32 5.47 7.92
N THR A 459 -29.11 5.71 8.96
CA THR A 459 -29.84 6.97 9.18
C THR A 459 -29.51 7.60 10.52
N VAL A 460 -29.45 8.93 10.56
CA VAL A 460 -29.29 9.73 11.79
C VAL A 460 -30.51 10.62 11.97
N VAL A 461 -30.95 10.82 13.22
CA VAL A 461 -32.02 11.79 13.53
C VAL A 461 -31.54 13.20 13.19
N PRO A 462 -32.19 13.91 12.25
CA PRO A 462 -31.73 15.21 11.79
C PRO A 462 -31.94 16.29 12.85
N ASN A 463 -31.10 17.34 12.80
CA ASN A 463 -31.16 18.52 13.68
C ASN A 463 -31.11 18.21 15.19
N ALA A 464 -30.52 17.09 15.59
CA ALA A 464 -30.39 16.66 16.98
C ALA A 464 -28.93 16.64 17.47
N GLY A 465 -28.04 17.36 16.75
CA GLY A 465 -26.67 17.64 17.17
C GLY A 465 -26.47 19.14 17.44
N ILE A 466 -25.43 19.46 18.20
CA ILE A 466 -25.00 20.82 18.55
C ILE A 466 -23.47 20.88 18.51
N PHE A 467 -22.92 21.98 18.01
CA PHE A 467 -21.49 22.26 18.00
C PHE A 467 -21.13 23.30 19.06
N TYR A 468 -20.18 22.94 19.93
CA TYR A 468 -19.79 23.69 21.12
C TYR A 468 -18.33 24.15 21.06
N LYS A 469 -18.05 25.23 21.79
CA LYS A 469 -16.72 25.61 22.24
C LYS A 469 -16.66 25.54 23.76
N ILE A 470 -15.64 24.88 24.28
CA ILE A 470 -15.42 24.66 25.71
C ILE A 470 -14.05 25.18 26.11
N THR A 471 -14.02 25.90 27.22
CA THR A 471 -12.82 26.47 27.86
C THR A 471 -12.85 26.14 29.35
N LYS A 472 -11.75 26.39 30.08
CA LYS A 472 -11.72 26.26 31.56
C LYS A 472 -12.86 27.03 32.24
N ASP A 473 -13.21 28.20 31.71
CA ASP A 473 -14.22 29.09 32.31
C ASP A 473 -15.66 28.71 31.94
N THR A 474 -15.85 27.81 30.97
CA THR A 474 -17.17 27.43 30.44
C THR A 474 -17.46 25.93 30.59
N LEU A 475 -16.79 25.25 31.52
CA LEU A 475 -17.01 23.82 31.78
C LEU A 475 -18.44 23.53 32.27
N GLU A 476 -18.98 24.42 33.11
CA GLU A 476 -20.34 24.30 33.65
C GLU A 476 -21.42 24.79 32.66
N ASP A 477 -21.04 25.62 31.68
CA ASP A 477 -21.94 26.16 30.66
C ASP A 477 -21.22 26.25 29.29
N PRO A 478 -21.04 25.10 28.60
CA PRO A 478 -20.42 25.03 27.26
C PRO A 478 -21.04 26.00 26.27
N THR A 479 -20.21 26.79 25.58
CA THR A 479 -20.71 27.80 24.61
C THR A 479 -21.20 27.12 23.35
N VAL A 480 -22.47 27.34 22.97
CA VAL A 480 -23.03 26.88 21.68
C VAL A 480 -22.56 27.80 20.55
N GLU A 481 -21.89 27.24 19.54
CA GLU A 481 -21.41 27.98 18.36
C GLU A 481 -22.30 27.74 17.13
N ILE A 482 -22.78 26.50 16.94
CA ILE A 482 -23.69 26.15 15.83
C ILE A 482 -24.79 25.21 16.34
N ALA A 483 -26.04 25.60 16.13
CA ALA A 483 -27.20 24.75 16.37
C ALA A 483 -28.38 25.11 15.44
N PRO A 484 -29.17 24.13 14.96
CA PRO A 484 -28.90 22.70 15.05
C PRO A 484 -27.85 22.23 14.01
N VAL A 485 -27.21 21.09 14.26
CA VAL A 485 -26.39 20.36 13.28
C VAL A 485 -26.93 18.92 13.11
N ASN A 486 -26.59 18.25 12.01
CA ASN A 486 -27.05 16.88 11.75
C ASN A 486 -26.03 15.85 12.23
N VAL A 487 -24.83 15.87 11.65
CA VAL A 487 -23.69 15.03 12.05
C VAL A 487 -22.46 15.92 12.02
N SER A 488 -22.05 16.38 13.20
CA SER A 488 -20.86 17.21 13.34
C SER A 488 -19.61 16.39 13.11
N ASN A 489 -18.80 16.80 12.13
CA ASN A 489 -17.58 16.12 11.73
C ASN A 489 -16.46 17.13 11.50
N GLY A 490 -15.57 16.83 10.57
CA GLY A 490 -14.24 17.40 10.47
C GLY A 490 -14.16 18.90 10.66
N LEU A 491 -13.11 19.32 11.35
CA LEU A 491 -12.76 20.71 11.55
C LEU A 491 -11.26 20.98 11.37
N ALA A 492 -10.94 22.18 10.89
CA ALA A 492 -9.56 22.64 10.70
C ALA A 492 -9.45 24.18 10.73
N TRP A 493 -8.25 24.69 11.00
CA TRP A 493 -7.91 26.12 10.94
C TRP A 493 -6.78 26.36 9.95
N ASN A 494 -6.84 27.46 9.19
CA ASN A 494 -5.78 27.82 8.25
C ASN A 494 -4.49 28.34 8.91
N ALA A 495 -3.45 28.55 8.11
CA ALA A 495 -2.11 28.98 8.52
C ALA A 495 -2.13 30.31 9.27
N ALA A 496 -2.86 31.28 8.72
CA ALA A 496 -3.04 32.60 9.31
C ALA A 496 -3.89 32.58 10.59
N ASN A 497 -4.55 31.46 10.89
CA ASN A 497 -5.46 31.28 12.02
C ASN A 497 -6.59 32.33 12.03
N ASP A 498 -7.10 32.67 10.85
CA ASP A 498 -8.19 33.60 10.62
C ASP A 498 -9.37 32.96 9.86
N LYS A 499 -9.25 31.68 9.51
CA LYS A 499 -10.33 30.84 8.96
C LYS A 499 -10.52 29.58 9.77
N PHE A 500 -11.78 29.21 9.94
CA PHE A 500 -12.22 27.94 10.50
C PHE A 500 -13.04 27.18 9.45
N TYR A 501 -12.73 25.90 9.25
CA TYR A 501 -13.44 25.00 8.33
C TYR A 501 -14.19 23.94 9.11
N TYR A 502 -15.37 23.56 8.61
CA TYR A 502 -16.27 22.67 9.33
C TYR A 502 -17.17 21.86 8.39
N VAL A 503 -17.40 20.59 8.75
CA VAL A 503 -18.31 19.68 8.06
C VAL A 503 -19.52 19.33 8.95
N ASP A 504 -20.71 19.51 8.37
CA ASP A 504 -21.94 18.84 8.78
C ASP A 504 -22.30 17.84 7.67
N SER A 505 -21.91 16.57 7.83
CA SER A 505 -21.77 15.60 6.72
C SER A 505 -23.00 15.44 5.81
N PRO A 506 -24.25 15.42 6.33
CA PRO A 506 -25.44 15.31 5.48
C PRO A 506 -25.65 16.51 4.55
N THR A 507 -25.04 17.67 4.83
CA THR A 507 -25.11 18.84 3.96
C THR A 507 -24.26 18.68 2.69
N ARG A 508 -23.25 17.80 2.73
CA ARG A 508 -22.21 17.63 1.69
C ARG A 508 -21.41 18.91 1.39
N LEU A 509 -21.39 19.84 2.34
CA LEU A 509 -20.66 21.10 2.27
C LEU A 509 -19.51 21.10 3.25
N ILE A 510 -18.39 21.67 2.82
CA ILE A 510 -17.36 22.17 3.72
C ILE A 510 -17.63 23.66 3.90
N ALA A 511 -18.01 24.07 5.10
CA ALA A 511 -18.22 25.46 5.45
C ALA A 511 -16.88 26.13 5.79
N SER A 512 -16.77 27.44 5.52
CA SER A 512 -15.69 28.30 6.01
C SER A 512 -16.27 29.45 6.81
N TYR A 513 -15.60 29.83 7.90
CA TYR A 513 -15.95 30.96 8.75
C TYR A 513 -14.74 31.87 8.90
N ASP A 514 -14.99 33.16 9.08
CA ASP A 514 -13.99 34.07 9.65
C ASP A 514 -13.79 33.70 11.12
N TYR A 515 -12.55 33.45 11.51
CA TYR A 515 -12.16 33.04 12.85
C TYR A 515 -11.38 34.16 13.54
N ASN A 516 -11.81 34.53 14.75
CA ASN A 516 -11.08 35.45 15.59
C ASN A 516 -10.34 34.66 16.67
N ASP A 517 -9.03 34.48 16.51
CA ASP A 517 -8.19 33.70 17.43
C ASP A 517 -8.24 34.22 18.88
N THR A 518 -8.19 35.55 19.06
CA THR A 518 -8.20 36.16 20.39
C THR A 518 -9.51 35.92 21.14
N LEU A 519 -10.65 36.01 20.46
CA LEU A 519 -11.98 35.84 21.07
C LEU A 519 -12.47 34.39 21.03
N GLY A 520 -11.91 33.58 20.12
CA GLY A 520 -12.37 32.21 19.86
C GLY A 520 -13.77 32.20 19.26
N THR A 521 -14.08 33.12 18.36
CA THR A 521 -15.42 33.25 17.77
C THR A 521 -15.38 33.04 16.27
N ILE A 522 -16.40 32.38 15.73
CA ILE A 522 -16.61 32.22 14.29
C ILE A 522 -17.70 33.16 13.78
N SER A 523 -17.59 33.62 12.54
CA SER A 523 -18.58 34.47 11.88
C SER A 523 -18.55 34.32 10.35
N ASN A 524 -19.45 35.01 9.63
CA ASN A 524 -19.42 35.13 8.16
C ASN A 524 -19.35 33.80 7.39
N ARG A 525 -20.21 32.83 7.74
CA ARG A 525 -20.30 31.52 7.08
C ARG A 525 -20.32 31.62 5.55
N GLN A 526 -19.37 30.97 4.89
CA GLN A 526 -19.29 30.75 3.44
C GLN A 526 -19.20 29.24 3.13
N VAL A 527 -19.26 28.89 1.84
CA VAL A 527 -18.97 27.54 1.35
C VAL A 527 -17.54 27.51 0.83
N ALA A 528 -16.69 26.66 1.40
CA ALA A 528 -15.33 26.43 0.93
C ALA A 528 -15.32 25.41 -0.22
N PHE A 529 -16.16 24.38 -0.11
CA PHE A 529 -16.30 23.32 -1.10
C PHE A 529 -17.72 22.74 -1.05
N ASP A 530 -18.31 22.50 -2.21
CA ASP A 530 -19.60 21.85 -2.37
C ASP A 530 -19.42 20.54 -3.12
N MET A 531 -19.50 19.42 -2.40
CA MET A 531 -19.27 18.11 -3.01
C MET A 531 -20.39 17.73 -4.00
N ARG A 532 -21.53 18.43 -3.99
CA ARG A 532 -22.63 18.20 -4.95
C ARG A 532 -22.28 18.66 -6.36
N ASP A 533 -21.29 19.55 -6.48
CA ASP A 533 -20.74 19.98 -7.78
C ASP A 533 -19.79 18.92 -8.39
N HIS A 534 -19.52 17.84 -7.64
CA HIS A 534 -18.64 16.72 -8.00
C HIS A 534 -19.40 15.39 -7.99
N PRO A 535 -20.30 15.14 -8.97
CA PRO A 535 -21.15 13.95 -9.00
C PRO A 535 -20.38 12.63 -9.18
N GLU A 536 -19.12 12.70 -9.59
CA GLU A 536 -18.18 11.56 -9.64
C GLU A 536 -17.77 11.06 -8.25
N LEU A 537 -17.88 11.90 -7.22
CA LEU A 537 -17.54 11.55 -5.85
C LEU A 537 -18.74 10.90 -5.15
N ALA A 538 -18.51 9.71 -4.61
CA ALA A 538 -19.46 9.02 -3.75
C ALA A 538 -19.30 9.46 -2.28
N GLY A 539 -20.31 9.16 -1.46
CA GLY A 539 -20.22 9.31 -0.01
C GLY A 539 -20.57 10.69 0.54
N HIS A 540 -19.94 11.03 1.68
CA HIS A 540 -20.11 12.26 2.45
C HIS A 540 -18.75 12.74 2.97
N PRO A 541 -18.47 14.05 3.00
CA PRO A 541 -17.29 14.56 3.69
C PRO A 541 -17.43 14.23 5.18
N ASP A 542 -16.34 13.76 5.78
CA ASP A 542 -16.31 13.28 7.16
C ASP A 542 -15.22 14.03 7.95
N GLY A 543 -14.35 13.33 8.69
CA GLY A 543 -13.20 13.94 9.36
C GLY A 543 -12.20 14.59 8.40
N MET A 544 -11.56 15.67 8.84
CA MET A 544 -10.60 16.43 8.02
C MET A 544 -9.37 16.91 8.78
N THR A 545 -8.30 17.19 8.05
CA THR A 545 -7.13 17.96 8.51
C THR A 545 -6.68 18.95 7.43
N ILE A 546 -5.61 19.69 7.67
CA ILE A 546 -5.09 20.71 6.75
C ILE A 546 -3.55 20.64 6.67
N ASP A 547 -3.01 20.82 5.47
CA ASP A 547 -1.57 20.86 5.24
C ASP A 547 -0.96 22.27 5.41
N GLU A 548 0.36 22.36 5.31
CA GLU A 548 1.13 23.60 5.40
C GLU A 548 0.87 24.59 4.25
N ASP A 549 0.28 24.09 3.15
CA ASP A 549 -0.12 24.87 1.97
C ASP A 549 -1.58 25.35 2.06
N ASP A 550 -2.23 25.21 3.22
CA ASP A 550 -3.63 25.54 3.48
C ASP A 550 -4.64 24.73 2.64
N ASN A 551 -4.29 23.53 2.18
CA ASN A 551 -5.23 22.61 1.55
C ASN A 551 -5.85 21.65 2.57
N LEU A 552 -7.16 21.45 2.46
CA LEU A 552 -7.92 20.53 3.28
C LEU A 552 -7.73 19.10 2.79
N TRP A 553 -7.52 18.19 3.72
CA TRP A 553 -7.49 16.75 3.52
C TRP A 553 -8.72 16.14 4.19
N VAL A 554 -9.64 15.60 3.40
CA VAL A 554 -11.00 15.24 3.86
C VAL A 554 -11.31 13.79 3.56
N ALA A 555 -11.63 13.02 4.60
CA ALA A 555 -12.10 11.65 4.46
C ALA A 555 -13.51 11.60 3.84
N LEU A 556 -13.78 10.56 3.05
CA LEU A 556 -15.10 10.30 2.48
C LEU A 556 -15.74 9.04 3.06
N ALA A 557 -16.67 9.24 4.00
CA ALA A 557 -17.54 8.17 4.48
C ALA A 557 -18.42 7.66 3.34
N LYS A 558 -18.46 6.34 3.14
CA LYS A 558 -19.15 5.67 2.03
C LYS A 558 -18.62 6.07 0.64
N GLY A 559 -17.45 6.69 0.56
CA GLY A 559 -16.84 7.18 -0.68
C GLY A 559 -15.48 6.56 -1.02
N GLY A 560 -14.84 5.89 -0.06
CA GLY A 560 -13.62 5.09 -0.27
C GLY A 560 -12.36 5.89 -0.62
N ALA A 561 -12.32 7.18 -0.27
CA ALA A 561 -11.18 8.03 -0.60
C ALA A 561 -10.93 9.13 0.44
N VAL A 562 -9.75 9.72 0.34
CA VAL A 562 -9.39 11.02 0.94
C VAL A 562 -9.25 12.05 -0.18
N LEU A 563 -9.83 13.24 0.01
CA LEU A 563 -9.74 14.36 -0.92
C LEU A 563 -8.68 15.37 -0.46
N LYS A 564 -7.91 15.92 -1.39
CA LYS A 564 -7.15 17.17 -1.19
C LYS A 564 -7.88 18.30 -1.88
N ILE A 565 -8.26 19.35 -1.13
CA ILE A 565 -9.07 20.46 -1.62
C ILE A 565 -8.36 21.77 -1.31
N ASN A 566 -8.30 22.69 -2.28
CA ASN A 566 -7.96 24.08 -2.01
C ASN A 566 -9.20 24.83 -1.53
N PRO A 567 -9.31 25.19 -0.24
CA PRO A 567 -10.53 25.79 0.31
C PRO A 567 -10.71 27.27 -0.06
N THR A 568 -9.68 27.93 -0.61
CA THR A 568 -9.74 29.36 -0.97
C THR A 568 -10.50 29.56 -2.28
N ASN A 569 -10.34 28.64 -3.23
CA ASN A 569 -11.01 28.69 -4.53
C ASN A 569 -11.97 27.51 -4.78
N GLY A 570 -12.07 26.55 -3.86
CA GLY A 570 -12.94 25.39 -3.94
C GLY A 570 -12.47 24.31 -4.92
N THR A 571 -11.20 24.33 -5.34
CA THR A 571 -10.68 23.35 -6.32
C THR A 571 -10.37 22.02 -5.65
N LEU A 572 -10.90 20.92 -6.19
CA LEU A 572 -10.45 19.57 -5.89
C LEU A 572 -9.06 19.34 -6.53
N LEU A 573 -8.03 19.15 -5.72
CA LEU A 573 -6.65 18.99 -6.17
C LEU A 573 -6.25 17.54 -6.36
N GLN A 574 -6.74 16.64 -5.51
CA GLN A 574 -6.37 15.23 -5.52
C GLN A 574 -7.45 14.36 -4.90
N VAL A 575 -7.57 13.12 -5.38
CA VAL A 575 -8.35 12.06 -4.78
C VAL A 575 -7.43 10.87 -4.55
N ILE A 576 -7.34 10.37 -3.32
CA ILE A 576 -6.56 9.18 -2.98
C ILE A 576 -7.53 8.08 -2.57
N ALA A 577 -7.62 7.02 -3.37
CA ALA A 577 -8.46 5.87 -3.07
C ALA A 577 -7.81 4.97 -2.01
N LEU A 578 -8.63 4.40 -1.13
CA LEU A 578 -8.20 3.44 -0.11
C LEU A 578 -8.96 2.12 -0.27
N PRO A 579 -8.40 0.98 0.18
CA PRO A 579 -9.04 -0.34 0.11
C PRO A 579 -10.12 -0.51 1.21
N ALA A 580 -10.94 0.51 1.43
CA ALA A 580 -12.07 0.52 2.35
C ALA A 580 -13.15 1.47 1.81
N ARG A 581 -14.43 1.16 2.04
CA ARG A 581 -15.55 2.02 1.59
C ARG A 581 -15.77 3.23 2.51
N ASP A 582 -15.72 2.99 3.82
CA ASP A 582 -16.10 3.97 4.83
C ASP A 582 -14.82 4.56 5.46
N ILE A 583 -14.29 5.61 4.83
CA ILE A 583 -13.14 6.37 5.34
C ILE A 583 -13.67 7.43 6.29
N THR A 584 -13.26 7.39 7.56
CA THR A 584 -13.94 8.13 8.63
C THR A 584 -13.26 9.44 8.97
N SER A 585 -11.94 9.45 9.13
CA SER A 585 -11.21 10.65 9.52
C SER A 585 -9.74 10.57 9.12
N THR A 586 -9.04 11.70 9.19
CA THR A 586 -7.65 11.80 8.77
C THR A 586 -6.87 12.85 9.55
N MET A 587 -5.59 12.58 9.79
CA MET A 587 -4.70 13.42 10.58
C MET A 587 -3.25 13.32 10.12
N TRP A 588 -2.60 14.47 10.01
CA TRP A 588 -1.16 14.53 9.78
C TRP A 588 -0.39 14.16 11.05
N GLY A 589 0.67 13.37 10.88
CA GLY A 589 1.55 12.96 11.95
C GLY A 589 2.89 12.45 11.43
N GLY A 590 3.59 11.71 12.27
CA GLY A 590 5.01 11.39 12.08
C GLY A 590 5.90 12.51 12.63
N PRO A 591 7.19 12.23 12.91
CA PRO A 591 8.12 13.21 13.46
C PRO A 591 8.27 14.46 12.59
N ASP A 592 8.10 14.29 11.28
CA ASP A 592 8.23 15.34 10.26
C ASP A 592 6.89 15.88 9.75
N LEU A 593 5.77 15.43 10.33
CA LEU A 593 4.39 15.72 9.89
C LEU A 593 4.11 15.38 8.42
N ASP A 594 4.83 14.43 7.84
CA ASP A 594 4.78 14.04 6.42
C ASP A 594 3.98 12.74 6.17
N ILE A 595 3.31 12.23 7.20
CA ILE A 595 2.46 11.04 7.12
C ILE A 595 1.01 11.47 7.36
N LEU A 596 0.12 11.12 6.44
CA LEU A 596 -1.31 11.28 6.61
C LEU A 596 -1.90 9.97 7.13
N PHE A 597 -2.23 9.93 8.41
CA PHE A 597 -2.95 8.81 9.02
C PHE A 597 -4.43 8.88 8.65
N VAL A 598 -5.03 7.72 8.42
CA VAL A 598 -6.43 7.61 7.97
C VAL A 598 -7.12 6.49 8.73
N THR A 599 -8.24 6.79 9.38
CA THR A 599 -9.09 5.79 10.03
C THR A 599 -10.23 5.36 9.11
N THR A 600 -10.70 4.13 9.28
CA THR A 600 -11.77 3.55 8.48
C THR A 600 -12.77 2.77 9.33
N SER A 601 -13.95 2.49 8.79
CA SER A 601 -15.00 1.73 9.47
C SER A 601 -15.42 0.52 8.67
N ARG A 602 -15.83 -0.53 9.38
CA ARG A 602 -16.51 -1.70 8.81
C ARG A 602 -17.89 -1.93 9.39
N ILE A 603 -18.34 -1.08 10.32
CA ILE A 603 -19.55 -1.34 11.11
C ILE A 603 -20.83 -1.35 10.27
N ALA A 604 -20.87 -0.52 9.22
CA ALA A 604 -21.97 -0.42 8.28
C ALA A 604 -21.78 -1.31 7.02
N LEU A 605 -20.77 -2.19 7.02
CA LEU A 605 -20.54 -3.15 5.95
C LEU A 605 -21.30 -4.44 6.23
N THR A 606 -21.90 -4.99 5.18
CA THR A 606 -22.41 -6.36 5.16
C THR A 606 -21.27 -7.38 5.24
N ASP A 607 -21.57 -8.63 5.55
CA ASP A 607 -20.54 -9.70 5.59
C ASP A 607 -19.85 -9.88 4.23
N ASP A 608 -20.58 -9.75 3.12
CA ASP A 608 -20.01 -9.81 1.77
C ASP A 608 -19.09 -8.61 1.49
N GLU A 609 -19.49 -7.39 1.89
CA GLU A 609 -18.64 -6.21 1.74
C GLU A 609 -17.38 -6.28 2.61
N LYS A 610 -17.44 -6.92 3.78
CA LYS A 610 -16.26 -7.17 4.63
C LYS A 610 -15.27 -8.14 3.97
N LEU A 611 -15.72 -9.02 3.08
CA LEU A 611 -14.84 -9.87 2.27
C LEU A 611 -14.18 -9.06 1.13
N ILE A 612 -14.88 -8.07 0.58
CA ILE A 612 -14.34 -7.17 -0.46
C ILE A 612 -13.34 -6.16 0.15
N TYR A 613 -13.63 -5.65 1.35
CA TYR A 613 -12.81 -4.69 2.07
C TYR A 613 -12.29 -5.29 3.40
N PRO A 614 -11.40 -6.30 3.34
CA PRO A 614 -10.94 -7.00 4.55
C PRO A 614 -10.22 -6.08 5.53
N ALA A 615 -9.60 -5.00 5.03
CA ALA A 615 -8.89 -4.01 5.84
C ALA A 615 -9.77 -2.86 6.33
N ALA A 616 -11.06 -2.80 5.98
CA ALA A 616 -11.97 -1.79 6.51
C ALA A 616 -12.08 -1.92 8.04
N GLY A 617 -12.00 -0.80 8.75
CA GLY A 617 -11.86 -0.78 10.21
C GLY A 617 -10.43 -0.56 10.70
N SER A 618 -9.42 -0.59 9.82
CA SER A 618 -8.02 -0.42 10.19
C SER A 618 -7.58 1.04 10.21
N LEU A 619 -6.46 1.29 10.89
CA LEU A 619 -5.65 2.49 10.71
C LEU A 619 -4.72 2.32 9.49
N PHE A 620 -4.68 3.32 8.63
CA PHE A 620 -3.78 3.41 7.48
C PHE A 620 -2.82 4.59 7.64
N ALA A 621 -1.68 4.52 6.95
CA ALA A 621 -0.78 5.64 6.72
C ALA A 621 -0.58 5.88 5.23
N ILE A 622 -0.63 7.14 4.82
CA ILE A 622 -0.29 7.59 3.47
C ILE A 622 0.97 8.44 3.57
N THR A 623 1.97 8.08 2.79
CA THR A 623 3.27 8.79 2.72
C THR A 623 3.50 9.30 1.29
N ASN A 624 4.63 9.96 1.05
CA ASN A 624 5.01 10.51 -0.25
C ASN A 624 4.03 11.56 -0.82
N LEU A 625 3.32 12.27 0.04
CA LEU A 625 2.33 13.29 -0.33
C LEU A 625 2.93 14.63 -0.78
N LYS A 626 4.26 14.79 -0.67
CA LYS A 626 5.03 16.00 -1.06
C LYS A 626 4.54 17.29 -0.38
N THR A 627 3.88 17.16 0.75
CA THR A 627 3.45 18.24 1.63
C THR A 627 3.45 17.71 3.06
N LYS A 628 3.38 18.60 4.03
CA LYS A 628 3.37 18.28 5.44
C LYS A 628 2.15 18.85 6.11
N GLY A 629 1.74 18.20 7.19
CA GLY A 629 0.78 18.75 8.12
C GLY A 629 1.32 19.91 8.93
N ARG A 630 0.43 20.42 9.78
CA ARG A 630 0.73 21.49 10.72
C ARG A 630 0.74 20.96 12.15
N PRO A 631 1.42 21.64 13.09
CA PRO A 631 1.41 21.25 14.48
C PRO A 631 -0.01 21.10 15.02
N VAL A 632 -0.27 19.97 15.67
CA VAL A 632 -1.54 19.66 16.33
C VAL A 632 -1.57 20.35 17.69
N PHE A 633 -2.71 20.93 18.03
CA PHE A 633 -2.89 21.61 19.31
C PHE A 633 -3.52 20.70 20.35
N ASN A 634 -3.22 21.00 21.61
CA ASN A 634 -3.66 20.22 22.76
C ASN A 634 -4.69 21.00 23.56
N ALA A 635 -5.67 20.31 24.13
CA ALA A 635 -6.73 20.94 24.91
C ALA A 635 -6.21 21.42 26.27
N ASP A 636 -6.58 22.64 26.67
CA ASP A 636 -6.26 23.23 27.97
C ASP A 636 -7.54 23.43 28.78
N LEU A 637 -8.16 22.33 29.24
CA LEU A 637 -9.40 22.37 30.02
C LEU A 637 -9.20 22.09 31.51
N VAL A 638 -8.09 21.46 31.89
CA VAL A 638 -7.82 21.07 33.27
C VAL A 638 -6.32 20.86 33.49
N ASP A 639 -5.80 21.30 34.64
CA ASP A 639 -4.38 21.18 34.98
C ASP A 639 -4.03 19.81 35.58
N SER A 640 -4.94 19.23 36.38
CA SER A 640 -4.83 17.91 37.00
C SER A 640 -6.21 17.35 37.33
N ILE A 641 -6.32 16.02 37.41
CA ILE A 641 -7.53 15.35 37.90
C ILE A 641 -7.33 14.73 39.27
#